data_AF-A0A1Y6AWX7-F1
#
_entry.id   AF-A0A1Y6AWX7-F1
#
_cell.length_a   1.000
_cell.length_b   1.000
_cell.length_c   1.000
_cell.angle_alpha   90.00
_cell.angle_beta   90.00
_cell.angle_gamma   90.00
#
_symmetry.space_group_name_H-M   'P 1'
#
loop_
_entity.id
_entity.type
_entity.pdbx_description
1 polymer ?
#
loop_
_entity_poly.entity_id
_entity_poly.type
_entity_poly.pdbx_seq_one_letter_code
_entity_poly.pdbx_strand_id
1 'polypeptide(L)'
;MKNKKEIAIVALTTGLALTTVIPYGVSYAEEKDQMQVEIQEDSFRTGELTQPSQKTPENVVKDALKEKTEHALSPKQVSGEKEVDYKVVQKRGAYDGTTLVRMQQIYEGKEVYGYQLTAHVDKKGIIKSVSGESAQNLTQEDLKNPTNLSKEDAKQFIYTKYGNDITFISEPEVKEVIFVNENNGQASNAYQVTFTAATPNYVSGTYLVNANNGDMLKNMVQESDLKISEEHVKSIEESKKSDVKSLTGTGKDDLGIIRTFGISEQSNGEYALADYTRGQGIETYDVNYRDITFEDRYYPGILATSTSTTFTDPKAVSAHFLATNVYDFYKDKYKRNSFDNKGKKVVSVVHAWDSGETDDPKNWENAFSANISNVSMLIYGDPMVKAFDIAGHEFTHAVTSSESNLEFSGESGAINEALSDIMGTAIEKYINNGEFNWTIGEQTGSVLRNMKNPSAVKFINGLPYPDDYSKYSDLNGEDNEGVHFNSSIINKVAYLIAQGGTQDGVTVNGIGEDKMFDIFYYANTDELNMTSNFSELRIACLKVATNKYGANSIEVEAVQKAFDAAKIKGTVKENEKTAENQLPELTVPLTITLRVGDTFDPMSNVKAVDKEDGDLTNKVKYKGDVDTSKPGTYIVDYSVVDSQGGNTTATQTVIVEGNGEKLDLNPTLTVPTATTIHVGDSFDPMAKVLAIDKEDGDLTSKVKVNGEVNTSKAGIYVLTYIVKDSKGHEVTAKQTVTVKVRDEVKNEIPILKVPATTTITEGDRFDPMVGVLATDKEDGDVTSNVTYEGTVDTSKIGTFEIIYSVKDSVGNEVHTMQKVLVKDKDISKANGLTNNNNIPNNSNSYKKESTYKELPNTGASTTNSATMGIWMVIAGTVLTFVRKFRKIQK
;
A
#
# COMPACT_ATOMS: atom_id res chain seq x y z
N MET A 1 -58.83 40.72 -15.76
CA MET A 1 -58.20 40.64 -17.10
C MET A 1 -57.33 39.37 -17.09
N LYS A 2 -57.79 38.14 -17.37
CA LYS A 2 -58.46 37.51 -18.54
C LYS A 2 -57.70 37.68 -19.86
N ASN A 3 -56.97 36.63 -20.26
CA ASN A 3 -57.09 35.86 -21.51
C ASN A 3 -55.78 35.10 -21.81
N LYS A 4 -55.72 33.98 -22.52
CA LYS A 4 -56.56 32.79 -22.76
C LYS A 4 -55.72 31.90 -23.70
N LYS A 5 -55.99 30.59 -23.70
CA LYS A 5 -55.47 29.51 -24.56
C LYS A 5 -55.68 29.73 -26.07
N GLU A 6 -54.89 29.01 -26.88
CA GLU A 6 -55.23 28.19 -28.10
C GLU A 6 -53.93 28.03 -28.95
N ILE A 7 -53.35 26.85 -29.23
CA ILE A 7 -53.75 25.67 -30.04
C ILE A 7 -54.24 26.02 -31.45
N ALA A 8 -53.48 25.68 -32.51
CA ALA A 8 -53.90 24.75 -33.59
C ALA A 8 -53.22 24.91 -34.98
N ILE A 9 -52.56 23.82 -35.44
CA ILE A 9 -52.71 23.10 -36.75
C ILE A 9 -52.19 23.75 -38.06
N VAL A 10 -51.31 23.05 -38.82
CA VAL A 10 -51.57 22.39 -40.15
C VAL A 10 -50.28 22.00 -40.92
N ALA A 11 -50.15 20.68 -41.11
CA ALA A 11 -49.71 19.85 -42.26
C ALA A 11 -48.32 19.93 -42.95
N LEU A 12 -47.68 18.75 -42.91
CA LEU A 12 -47.04 17.97 -44.00
C LEU A 12 -46.62 18.68 -45.31
N THR A 13 -45.37 18.43 -45.73
CA THR A 13 -45.08 17.64 -46.95
C THR A 13 -43.65 17.06 -46.94
N THR A 14 -43.58 15.80 -47.32
CA THR A 14 -42.43 14.94 -47.65
C THR A 14 -41.57 15.45 -48.81
N GLY A 15 -40.27 15.13 -48.83
CA GLY A 15 -39.49 15.08 -50.09
C GLY A 15 -37.97 15.08 -49.96
N LEU A 16 -37.35 13.95 -50.29
CA LEU A 16 -35.90 13.66 -50.41
C LEU A 16 -35.07 14.73 -51.15
N ALA A 17 -33.80 14.89 -50.74
CA ALA A 17 -32.63 14.56 -51.56
C ALA A 17 -31.31 14.80 -50.81
N LEU A 18 -30.50 13.74 -50.71
CA LEU A 18 -29.08 13.76 -50.33
C LEU A 18 -28.24 14.37 -51.46
N THR A 19 -27.39 15.36 -51.15
CA THR A 19 -26.07 15.53 -51.81
C THR A 19 -25.10 16.28 -50.89
N THR A 20 -24.10 15.55 -50.41
CA THR A 20 -22.70 15.91 -50.09
C THR A 20 -22.30 17.38 -49.92
N VAL A 21 -21.81 17.72 -48.72
CA VAL A 21 -20.71 18.69 -48.52
C VAL A 21 -19.78 18.16 -47.43
N ILE A 22 -18.50 18.00 -47.78
CA ILE A 22 -17.38 17.63 -46.91
C ILE A 22 -17.12 18.77 -45.91
N PRO A 23 -16.84 18.49 -44.62
CA PRO A 23 -16.04 19.39 -43.81
C PRO A 23 -14.69 18.79 -43.43
N TYR A 24 -13.70 19.65 -43.61
CA TYR A 24 -12.30 19.58 -43.24
C TYR A 24 -12.03 18.91 -41.88
N GLY A 25 -10.98 18.08 -41.87
CA GLY A 25 -10.44 17.44 -40.68
C GLY A 25 -9.91 18.47 -39.68
N VAL A 26 -10.38 18.34 -38.45
CA VAL A 26 -9.66 18.76 -37.26
C VAL A 26 -8.88 17.53 -36.79
N SER A 27 -7.56 17.65 -36.75
CA SER A 27 -6.66 16.69 -36.14
C SER A 27 -7.10 16.47 -34.68
N TYR A 28 -7.62 15.28 -34.39
CA TYR A 28 -7.57 14.74 -33.04
C TYR A 28 -6.12 14.30 -32.81
N ALA A 29 -5.50 14.82 -31.76
CA ALA A 29 -4.29 14.25 -31.22
C ALA A 29 -4.59 12.81 -30.80
N GLU A 30 -3.75 11.88 -31.25
CA GLU A 30 -3.81 10.47 -30.89
C GLU A 30 -3.76 10.31 -29.37
N GLU A 31 -4.82 9.70 -28.83
CA GLU A 31 -4.84 9.14 -27.50
C GLU A 31 -3.83 7.99 -27.52
N LYS A 32 -2.64 8.20 -26.93
CA LYS A 32 -1.67 7.12 -26.69
C LYS A 32 -2.39 6.06 -25.87
N ASP A 33 -2.51 4.85 -26.41
CA ASP A 33 -2.94 3.66 -25.66
C ASP A 33 -2.09 3.54 -24.39
N GLN A 34 -2.67 3.95 -23.27
CA GLN A 34 -2.09 3.77 -21.95
C GLN A 34 -2.29 2.31 -21.58
N MET A 35 -1.20 1.53 -21.57
CA MET A 35 -1.17 0.26 -20.84
C MET A 35 -1.56 0.51 -19.38
N GLN A 36 -2.79 0.14 -19.03
CA GLN A 36 -3.20 0.02 -17.63
C GLN A 36 -2.43 -1.17 -17.04
N VAL A 37 -1.49 -0.90 -16.14
CA VAL A 37 -0.89 -1.96 -15.32
C VAL A 37 -1.95 -2.39 -14.32
N GLU A 38 -2.59 -3.51 -14.61
CA GLU A 38 -3.48 -4.16 -13.65
C GLU A 38 -2.59 -4.97 -12.69
N ILE A 39 -2.38 -4.46 -11.48
CA ILE A 39 -1.78 -5.26 -10.40
C ILE A 39 -2.84 -6.29 -10.02
N GLN A 40 -2.71 -7.51 -10.53
CA GLN A 40 -3.59 -8.63 -10.22
C GLN A 40 -2.98 -9.48 -9.11
N GLU A 41 -3.24 -9.08 -7.88
CA GLU A 41 -2.99 -9.92 -6.70
C GLU A 41 -4.29 -10.61 -6.29
N ASP A 42 -4.20 -11.77 -5.67
CA ASP A 42 -5.42 -12.47 -5.26
C ASP A 42 -6.19 -11.68 -4.19
N SER A 43 -5.53 -10.89 -3.34
CA SER A 43 -6.20 -10.04 -2.35
C SER A 43 -6.41 -8.59 -2.81
N PHE A 44 -6.00 -8.24 -4.03
CA PHE A 44 -6.09 -6.88 -4.55
C PHE A 44 -6.34 -6.78 -6.04
N ARG A 45 -7.35 -5.98 -6.40
CA ARG A 45 -7.73 -5.68 -7.78
C ARG A 45 -7.84 -4.17 -7.96
N THR A 46 -7.41 -3.67 -9.11
CA THR A 46 -7.49 -2.27 -9.52
C THR A 46 -7.89 -2.16 -10.98
N GLY A 47 -8.54 -1.08 -11.39
CA GLY A 47 -8.96 -0.88 -12.79
C GLY A 47 -10.36 -0.25 -12.90
N GLU A 48 -11.09 -0.59 -13.96
CA GLU A 48 -12.54 -0.36 -14.04
C GLU A 48 -13.24 -1.70 -13.77
N LEU A 49 -13.37 -2.06 -12.49
CA LEU A 49 -13.80 -3.40 -12.09
C LEU A 49 -15.30 -3.61 -12.32
N THR A 50 -16.11 -2.55 -12.34
CA THR A 50 -17.55 -2.64 -12.61
C THR A 50 -17.98 -1.69 -13.71
N GLN A 51 -19.13 -1.99 -14.32
CA GLN A 51 -19.79 -1.01 -15.19
C GLN A 51 -20.30 0.19 -14.37
N PRO A 52 -20.46 1.37 -15.01
CA PRO A 52 -21.04 2.55 -14.37
C PRO A 52 -22.41 2.25 -13.73
N SER A 53 -22.66 2.81 -12.56
CA SER A 53 -23.89 2.58 -11.79
C SER A 53 -24.38 3.87 -11.13
N GLN A 54 -25.71 4.01 -11.02
CA GLN A 54 -26.34 5.12 -10.29
C GLN A 54 -26.68 4.75 -8.83
N LYS A 55 -26.34 3.52 -8.41
CA LYS A 55 -26.53 3.08 -7.02
C LYS A 55 -25.56 3.81 -6.10
N THR A 56 -25.86 3.83 -4.80
CA THR A 56 -24.90 4.33 -3.80
C THR A 56 -23.63 3.46 -3.81
N PRO A 57 -22.45 4.02 -3.51
CA PRO A 57 -21.18 3.28 -3.50
C PRO A 57 -21.24 1.95 -2.75
N GLU A 58 -21.85 1.93 -1.56
CA GLU A 58 -22.01 0.71 -0.77
C GLU A 58 -22.85 -0.36 -1.46
N ASN A 59 -23.87 0.02 -2.23
CA ASN A 59 -24.71 -0.93 -2.94
C ASN A 59 -24.00 -1.46 -4.19
N VAL A 60 -23.20 -0.63 -4.87
CA VAL A 60 -22.34 -1.10 -5.97
C VAL A 60 -21.39 -2.20 -5.48
N VAL A 61 -20.73 -1.97 -4.34
CA VAL A 61 -19.80 -2.95 -3.75
C VAL A 61 -20.53 -4.22 -3.32
N LYS A 62 -21.68 -4.10 -2.64
CA LYS A 62 -22.49 -5.26 -2.25
C LYS A 62 -22.95 -6.09 -3.44
N ASP A 63 -23.37 -5.45 -4.52
CA ASP A 63 -23.81 -6.13 -5.73
C ASP A 63 -22.63 -6.88 -6.38
N ALA A 64 -21.46 -6.24 -6.50
CA ALA A 64 -20.26 -6.89 -7.05
C ALA A 64 -19.83 -8.13 -6.24
N LEU A 65 -19.89 -8.04 -4.90
CA LEU A 65 -19.60 -9.17 -4.00
C LEU A 65 -20.64 -10.30 -4.12
N LYS A 66 -21.94 -9.97 -4.30
CA LYS A 66 -23.03 -10.95 -4.40
C LYS A 66 -23.16 -11.61 -5.76
N GLU A 67 -23.01 -10.84 -6.82
CA GLU A 67 -23.09 -11.32 -8.20
C GLU A 67 -21.89 -12.20 -8.56
N LYS A 68 -20.87 -12.25 -7.68
CA LYS A 68 -19.61 -12.95 -7.91
C LYS A 68 -19.13 -12.62 -9.30
N THR A 69 -19.03 -11.33 -9.59
CA THR A 69 -18.50 -10.86 -10.87
C THR A 69 -17.06 -11.33 -10.97
N GLU A 70 -16.85 -12.57 -11.42
CA GLU A 70 -15.57 -13.29 -11.44
C GLU A 70 -14.51 -12.57 -12.28
N HIS A 71 -14.95 -11.62 -13.11
CA HIS A 71 -14.10 -10.78 -13.95
C HIS A 71 -13.68 -9.46 -13.26
N ALA A 72 -14.33 -9.08 -12.16
CA ALA A 72 -14.12 -7.82 -11.44
C ALA A 72 -13.36 -8.02 -10.13
N LEU A 73 -13.62 -9.13 -9.44
CA LEU A 73 -13.07 -9.46 -8.13
C LEU A 73 -12.42 -10.84 -8.18
N SER A 74 -11.36 -11.04 -7.41
CA SER A 74 -10.69 -12.33 -7.35
C SER A 74 -11.54 -13.39 -6.62
N PRO A 75 -11.24 -14.69 -6.80
CA PRO A 75 -11.84 -15.76 -6.00
C PRO A 75 -11.63 -15.64 -4.49
N LYS A 76 -10.58 -14.93 -4.03
CA LYS A 76 -10.37 -14.69 -2.59
C LYS A 76 -11.19 -13.52 -2.06
N GLN A 77 -11.59 -12.58 -2.91
CA GLN A 77 -12.35 -11.40 -2.52
C GLN A 77 -13.86 -11.68 -2.40
N VAL A 78 -14.36 -12.72 -3.05
CA VAL A 78 -15.77 -13.14 -2.98
C VAL A 78 -15.90 -14.48 -2.27
N SER A 79 -17.00 -14.69 -1.54
CA SER A 79 -17.32 -16.02 -0.98
C SER A 79 -18.44 -16.70 -1.76
N GLY A 80 -18.27 -18.00 -1.96
CA GLY A 80 -19.21 -18.86 -2.69
C GLY A 80 -20.53 -19.15 -1.97
N GLU A 81 -20.61 -18.86 -0.67
CA GLU A 81 -21.50 -19.53 0.27
C GLU A 81 -22.85 -18.80 0.47
N LYS A 82 -23.94 -19.57 0.65
CA LYS A 82 -25.33 -19.05 0.56
C LYS A 82 -25.75 -18.09 1.68
N GLU A 83 -25.05 -18.09 2.81
CA GLU A 83 -25.36 -17.27 3.99
C GLU A 83 -24.35 -16.14 4.23
N VAL A 84 -23.48 -15.87 3.24
CA VAL A 84 -22.55 -14.74 3.30
C VAL A 84 -23.26 -13.45 2.88
N ASP A 85 -23.10 -12.42 3.71
CA ASP A 85 -23.46 -11.04 3.40
C ASP A 85 -22.34 -10.08 3.82
N TYR A 86 -22.50 -8.79 3.54
CA TYR A 86 -21.50 -7.79 3.90
C TYR A 86 -22.14 -6.55 4.53
N LYS A 87 -21.56 -6.11 5.64
CA LYS A 87 -21.97 -4.95 6.41
C LYS A 87 -20.99 -3.80 6.19
N VAL A 88 -21.51 -2.61 5.87
CA VAL A 88 -20.67 -1.40 5.78
C VAL A 88 -20.20 -1.02 7.18
N VAL A 89 -18.90 -0.92 7.39
CA VAL A 89 -18.30 -0.47 8.66
C VAL A 89 -17.73 0.95 8.55
N GLN A 90 -17.29 1.37 7.37
CA GLN A 90 -16.81 2.73 7.14
C GLN A 90 -17.20 3.21 5.74
N LYS A 91 -17.54 4.49 5.62
CA LYS A 91 -17.77 5.17 4.35
C LYS A 91 -17.37 6.64 4.43
N ARG A 92 -16.46 7.09 3.56
CA ARG A 92 -16.02 8.49 3.45
C ARG A 92 -15.34 8.76 2.11
N GLY A 93 -15.03 10.02 1.83
CA GLY A 93 -14.14 10.36 0.71
C GLY A 93 -12.72 9.84 0.95
N ALA A 94 -12.07 9.40 -0.12
CA ALA A 94 -10.71 8.89 -0.13
C ALA A 94 -9.71 9.89 -0.76
N TYR A 95 -8.42 9.63 -0.61
CA TYR A 95 -7.34 10.49 -1.12
C TYR A 95 -7.29 10.63 -2.64
N ASP A 96 -7.84 9.65 -3.37
CA ASP A 96 -7.87 9.57 -4.84
C ASP A 96 -9.14 10.21 -5.44
N GLY A 97 -9.99 10.82 -4.62
CA GLY A 97 -11.25 11.44 -5.03
C GLY A 97 -12.41 10.44 -5.23
N THR A 98 -12.20 9.16 -4.91
CA THR A 98 -13.25 8.15 -4.83
C THR A 98 -13.97 8.17 -3.48
N THR A 99 -15.02 7.36 -3.35
CA THR A 99 -15.63 7.03 -2.07
C THR A 99 -15.06 5.70 -1.58
N LEU A 100 -14.37 5.73 -0.45
CA LEU A 100 -13.97 4.53 0.28
C LEU A 100 -15.21 3.90 0.93
N VAL A 101 -15.33 2.59 0.78
CA VAL A 101 -16.33 1.75 1.44
C VAL A 101 -15.63 0.53 2.04
N ARG A 102 -15.59 0.44 3.37
CA ARG A 102 -15.09 -0.75 4.07
C ARG A 102 -16.24 -1.65 4.48
N MET A 103 -16.11 -2.93 4.15
CA MET A 103 -17.13 -3.96 4.28
C MET A 103 -16.63 -5.07 5.20
N GLN A 104 -17.39 -5.38 6.24
CA GLN A 104 -17.19 -6.52 7.13
C GLN A 104 -17.97 -7.72 6.59
N GLN A 105 -17.31 -8.85 6.39
CA GLN A 105 -17.98 -10.10 6.02
C GLN A 105 -18.86 -10.60 7.17
N ILE A 106 -20.05 -11.05 6.83
CA ILE A 106 -21.06 -11.66 7.70
C ILE A 106 -21.34 -13.08 7.20
N TYR A 107 -21.45 -14.05 8.09
CA TYR A 107 -21.96 -15.39 7.79
C TYR A 107 -23.01 -15.79 8.83
N GLU A 108 -24.20 -16.20 8.37
CA GLU A 108 -25.35 -16.56 9.24
C GLU A 108 -25.68 -15.46 10.28
N GLY A 109 -25.52 -14.19 9.89
CA GLY A 109 -25.77 -13.03 10.76
C GLY A 109 -24.65 -12.70 11.75
N LYS A 110 -23.57 -13.47 11.80
CA LYS A 110 -22.38 -13.24 12.65
C LYS A 110 -21.26 -12.61 11.84
N GLU A 111 -20.49 -11.71 12.44
CA GLU A 111 -19.30 -11.15 11.80
C GLU A 111 -18.20 -12.21 11.72
N VAL A 112 -17.54 -12.31 10.57
CA VAL A 112 -16.35 -13.16 10.40
C VAL A 112 -15.13 -12.31 10.79
N TYR A 113 -14.60 -12.56 11.98
CA TYR A 113 -13.55 -11.76 12.60
C TYR A 113 -12.32 -11.66 11.68
N GLY A 114 -11.82 -10.44 11.46
CA GLY A 114 -10.64 -10.18 10.61
C GLY A 114 -10.92 -10.01 9.12
N TYR A 115 -12.02 -10.56 8.61
CA TYR A 115 -12.29 -10.55 7.17
C TYR A 115 -13.07 -9.31 6.73
N GLN A 116 -12.30 -8.31 6.29
CA GLN A 116 -12.79 -7.05 5.78
C GLN A 116 -12.28 -6.79 4.36
N LEU A 117 -13.12 -6.13 3.55
CA LEU A 117 -12.74 -5.63 2.24
C LEU A 117 -12.88 -4.12 2.19
N THR A 118 -11.93 -3.44 1.56
CA THR A 118 -11.98 -2.01 1.34
C THR A 118 -12.05 -1.71 -0.16
N ALA A 119 -13.11 -1.02 -0.58
CA ALA A 119 -13.39 -0.72 -1.98
C ALA A 119 -13.41 0.79 -2.23
N HIS A 120 -12.88 1.21 -3.39
CA HIS A 120 -12.88 2.60 -3.84
C HIS A 120 -13.84 2.74 -5.02
N VAL A 121 -14.87 3.56 -4.87
CA VAL A 121 -15.91 3.75 -5.89
C VAL A 121 -15.88 5.18 -6.41
N ASP A 122 -15.72 5.34 -7.72
CA ASP A 122 -15.70 6.67 -8.34
C ASP A 122 -17.08 7.33 -8.42
N LYS A 123 -17.12 8.56 -8.92
CA LYS A 123 -18.36 9.35 -9.06
C LYS A 123 -19.34 8.80 -10.11
N LYS A 124 -18.89 7.90 -10.99
CA LYS A 124 -19.73 7.21 -11.98
C LYS A 124 -20.30 5.89 -11.42
N GLY A 125 -19.99 5.56 -10.17
CA GLY A 125 -20.38 4.29 -9.55
C GLY A 125 -19.57 3.10 -10.05
N ILE A 126 -18.33 3.33 -10.52
CA ILE A 126 -17.39 2.29 -10.93
C ILE A 126 -16.48 1.95 -9.75
N ILE A 127 -16.35 0.66 -9.43
CA ILE A 127 -15.33 0.20 -8.48
C ILE A 127 -13.96 0.32 -9.16
N LYS A 128 -13.10 1.17 -8.59
CA LYS A 128 -11.73 1.42 -9.07
C LYS A 128 -10.73 0.47 -8.48
N SER A 129 -10.97 0.00 -7.26
CA SER A 129 -10.13 -1.00 -6.62
C SER A 129 -10.83 -1.65 -5.43
N VAL A 130 -10.38 -2.85 -5.08
CA VAL A 130 -10.78 -3.59 -3.88
C VAL A 130 -9.54 -4.24 -3.27
N SER A 131 -9.36 -4.08 -1.95
CA SER A 131 -8.35 -4.76 -1.14
C SER A 131 -9.00 -5.60 -0.04
N GLY A 132 -8.27 -6.60 0.46
CA GLY A 132 -8.71 -7.51 1.52
C GLY A 132 -9.31 -8.80 0.98
N GLU A 133 -9.57 -9.75 1.88
CA GLU A 133 -10.06 -11.08 1.54
C GLU A 133 -11.41 -11.36 2.20
N SER A 134 -12.20 -12.22 1.56
CA SER A 134 -13.35 -12.88 2.17
C SER A 134 -12.94 -14.27 2.64
N ALA A 135 -13.28 -14.61 3.88
CA ALA A 135 -13.13 -15.96 4.39
C ALA A 135 -13.90 -16.94 3.52
N GLN A 136 -13.28 -18.09 3.34
CA GLN A 136 -13.81 -19.23 2.60
C GLN A 136 -14.06 -20.39 3.56
N ASN A 137 -14.80 -21.41 3.09
CA ASN A 137 -15.07 -22.63 3.84
C ASN A 137 -15.83 -22.38 5.17
N LEU A 138 -16.81 -21.47 5.21
CA LEU A 138 -17.65 -21.24 6.39
C LEU A 138 -18.82 -22.23 6.47
N THR A 139 -18.91 -23.22 5.59
CA THR A 139 -19.89 -24.33 5.72
C THR A 139 -19.38 -25.51 6.55
N GLN A 140 -18.30 -25.35 7.31
CA GLN A 140 -17.69 -26.40 8.14
C GLN A 140 -18.67 -26.93 9.21
N GLU A 141 -18.64 -28.24 9.46
CA GLU A 141 -19.54 -28.89 10.43
C GLU A 141 -19.34 -28.35 11.86
N ASP A 142 -18.11 -27.93 12.19
CA ASP A 142 -17.78 -27.35 13.49
C ASP A 142 -18.56 -26.08 13.81
N LEU A 143 -18.99 -25.32 12.79
CA LEU A 143 -19.83 -24.13 12.96
C LEU A 143 -21.28 -24.46 13.31
N LYS A 144 -21.73 -25.70 13.06
CA LYS A 144 -23.07 -26.18 13.45
C LYS A 144 -23.13 -26.63 14.90
N ASN A 145 -21.97 -26.80 15.56
CA ASN A 145 -21.94 -27.17 16.96
C ASN A 145 -22.64 -26.10 17.82
N PRO A 146 -23.48 -26.50 18.79
CA PRO A 146 -24.14 -25.54 19.66
C PRO A 146 -23.11 -24.73 20.44
N THR A 147 -23.42 -23.45 20.63
CA THR A 147 -22.69 -22.59 21.56
C THR A 147 -23.00 -23.05 22.97
N ASN A 148 -22.00 -23.62 23.65
CA ASN A 148 -22.13 -24.17 25.01
C ASN A 148 -21.70 -23.17 26.09
N LEU A 149 -20.93 -22.15 25.70
CA LEU A 149 -20.46 -21.08 26.57
C LEU A 149 -21.45 -19.92 26.51
N SER A 150 -21.88 -19.38 27.66
CA SER A 150 -22.66 -18.14 27.69
C SER A 150 -21.76 -16.90 27.49
N LYS A 151 -22.37 -15.75 27.18
CA LYS A 151 -21.64 -14.47 27.14
C LYS A 151 -20.94 -14.13 28.46
N GLU A 152 -21.56 -14.49 29.59
CA GLU A 152 -20.96 -14.26 30.92
C GLU A 152 -19.80 -15.22 31.19
N ASP A 153 -19.90 -16.48 30.75
CA ASP A 153 -18.77 -17.42 30.84
C ASP A 153 -17.58 -16.94 29.98
N ALA A 154 -17.83 -16.31 28.83
CA ALA A 154 -16.77 -15.70 28.02
C ALA A 154 -16.07 -14.52 28.73
N LYS A 155 -16.79 -13.76 29.58
CA LYS A 155 -16.21 -12.72 30.45
C LYS A 155 -15.39 -13.32 31.60
N GLN A 156 -15.61 -14.59 31.97
CA GLN A 156 -14.93 -15.23 33.10
C GLN A 156 -13.40 -15.28 32.94
N PHE A 157 -12.88 -15.21 31.71
CA PHE A 157 -11.44 -15.06 31.46
C PHE A 157 -10.85 -13.79 32.08
N ILE A 158 -11.56 -12.67 32.01
CA ILE A 158 -11.14 -11.40 32.61
C ILE A 158 -10.99 -11.60 34.12
N TYR A 159 -12.05 -12.08 34.77
CA TYR A 159 -12.06 -12.27 36.23
C TYR A 159 -11.06 -13.32 36.70
N THR A 160 -10.80 -14.36 35.89
CA THR A 160 -9.81 -15.40 36.20
C THR A 160 -8.39 -14.86 36.16
N LYS A 161 -8.10 -13.97 35.19
CA LYS A 161 -6.77 -13.38 35.03
C LYS A 161 -6.51 -12.24 36.00
N TYR A 162 -7.47 -11.32 36.15
CA TYR A 162 -7.30 -10.05 36.86
C TYR A 162 -7.94 -10.01 38.25
N GLY A 163 -8.73 -11.03 38.62
CA GLY A 163 -9.47 -11.06 39.88
C GLY A 163 -10.88 -10.49 39.76
N ASN A 164 -11.69 -10.71 40.80
CA ASN A 164 -13.08 -10.24 40.86
C ASN A 164 -13.20 -8.77 41.29
N ASP A 165 -12.09 -8.14 41.67
CA ASP A 165 -11.96 -6.73 42.03
C ASP A 165 -11.67 -5.82 40.82
N ILE A 166 -11.64 -6.40 39.60
CA ILE A 166 -11.51 -5.63 38.36
C ILE A 166 -12.64 -4.62 38.21
N THR A 167 -12.27 -3.38 37.95
CA THR A 167 -13.21 -2.28 37.71
C THR A 167 -13.15 -1.89 36.25
N PHE A 168 -14.24 -2.14 35.53
CA PHE A 168 -14.37 -1.77 34.13
C PHE A 168 -14.60 -0.27 33.97
N ILE A 169 -13.89 0.34 33.02
CA ILE A 169 -14.13 1.73 32.63
C ILE A 169 -15.45 1.84 31.85
N SER A 170 -15.74 0.81 31.05
CA SER A 170 -17.01 0.63 30.35
C SER A 170 -17.38 -0.85 30.35
N GLU A 171 -18.68 -1.17 30.36
CA GLU A 171 -19.15 -2.55 30.31
C GLU A 171 -18.48 -3.34 29.16
N PRO A 172 -17.89 -4.52 29.42
CA PRO A 172 -17.28 -5.35 28.39
C PRO A 172 -18.26 -5.66 27.25
N GLU A 173 -17.85 -5.37 26.02
CA GLU A 173 -18.60 -5.74 24.83
C GLU A 173 -18.33 -7.21 24.51
N VAL A 174 -19.39 -8.02 24.50
CA VAL A 174 -19.32 -9.45 24.15
C VAL A 174 -20.16 -9.72 22.89
N LYS A 175 -19.46 -10.02 21.80
CA LYS A 175 -20.04 -10.23 20.48
C LYS A 175 -19.80 -11.66 20.01
N GLU A 176 -20.84 -12.28 19.48
CA GLU A 176 -20.70 -13.56 18.78
C GLU A 176 -20.12 -13.31 17.38
N VAL A 177 -19.02 -14.00 17.10
CA VAL A 177 -18.29 -13.90 15.83
C VAL A 177 -17.92 -15.30 15.34
N ILE A 178 -17.49 -15.36 14.09
CA ILE A 178 -16.83 -16.53 13.52
C ILE A 178 -15.34 -16.22 13.45
N PHE A 179 -14.54 -17.08 14.06
CA PHE A 179 -13.09 -17.01 13.96
C PHE A 179 -12.63 -18.06 12.95
N VAL A 180 -11.76 -17.67 12.02
CA VAL A 180 -11.09 -18.58 11.10
C VAL A 180 -9.61 -18.61 11.46
N ASN A 181 -9.10 -19.77 11.80
CA ASN A 181 -7.68 -19.93 12.13
C ASN A 181 -6.85 -19.84 10.84
N GLU A 182 -6.00 -18.83 10.77
CA GLU A 182 -5.20 -18.50 9.59
C GLU A 182 -4.22 -19.63 9.18
N ASN A 183 -3.79 -20.46 10.12
CA ASN A 183 -2.81 -21.53 9.86
C ASN A 183 -3.42 -22.76 9.18
N ASN A 184 -4.71 -23.04 9.43
CA ASN A 184 -5.35 -24.28 8.97
C ASN A 184 -6.73 -24.08 8.32
N GLY A 185 -7.25 -22.85 8.29
CA GLY A 185 -8.56 -22.50 7.74
C GLY A 185 -9.75 -23.00 8.56
N GLN A 186 -9.54 -23.51 9.78
CA GLN A 186 -10.63 -24.02 10.61
C GLN A 186 -11.50 -22.86 11.12
N ALA A 187 -12.79 -22.94 10.84
CA ALA A 187 -13.76 -21.95 11.28
C ALA A 187 -14.46 -22.41 12.57
N SER A 188 -14.62 -21.52 13.55
CA SER A 188 -15.23 -21.80 14.84
C SER A 188 -16.14 -20.67 15.29
N ASN A 189 -17.24 -21.01 15.97
CA ASN A 189 -18.02 -20.04 16.71
C ASN A 189 -17.16 -19.51 17.87
N ALA A 190 -17.08 -18.19 18.01
CA ALA A 190 -16.28 -17.54 19.02
C ALA A 190 -17.02 -16.36 19.66
N TYR A 191 -16.56 -15.97 20.84
CA TYR A 191 -16.89 -14.68 21.43
C TYR A 191 -15.69 -13.75 21.28
N GLN A 192 -15.94 -12.59 20.65
CA GLN A 192 -15.08 -11.43 20.74
C GLN A 192 -15.45 -10.68 22.00
N VAL A 193 -14.51 -10.60 22.94
CA VAL A 193 -14.68 -9.83 24.17
C VAL A 193 -13.72 -8.65 24.12
N THR A 194 -14.29 -7.46 23.99
CA THR A 194 -13.55 -6.20 23.99
C THR A 194 -13.86 -5.47 25.29
N PHE A 195 -12.83 -5.08 26.03
CA PHE A 195 -13.03 -4.43 27.32
C PHE A 195 -11.90 -3.45 27.61
N THR A 196 -12.22 -2.51 28.48
CA THR A 196 -11.25 -1.61 29.10
C THR A 196 -11.53 -1.60 30.59
N ALA A 197 -10.51 -1.88 31.39
CA ALA A 197 -10.58 -1.87 32.84
C ALA A 197 -9.37 -1.14 33.42
N ALA A 198 -9.47 -0.71 34.66
CA ALA A 198 -8.45 0.12 35.31
C ALA A 198 -8.03 -0.37 36.70
N THR A 199 -8.43 -1.58 37.08
CA THR A 199 -8.06 -2.20 38.37
C THR A 199 -7.88 -3.70 38.14
N PRO A 200 -6.81 -4.35 38.64
CA PRO A 200 -5.67 -3.77 39.33
C PRO A 200 -4.75 -2.96 38.40
N ASN A 201 -4.78 -3.14 37.08
CA ASN A 201 -4.00 -2.36 36.12
C ASN A 201 -4.91 -1.91 34.96
N TYR A 202 -4.53 -0.86 34.24
CA TYR A 202 -5.22 -0.45 33.03
C TYR A 202 -4.94 -1.47 31.96
N VAL A 203 -6.01 -2.09 31.54
CA VAL A 203 -6.00 -3.17 30.59
C VAL A 203 -7.03 -2.84 29.53
N SER A 204 -6.62 -2.90 28.28
CA SER A 204 -7.50 -2.63 27.16
C SER A 204 -7.16 -3.56 26.01
N GLY A 205 -8.19 -3.98 25.29
CA GLY A 205 -8.02 -4.75 24.08
C GLY A 205 -9.11 -5.79 23.91
N THR A 206 -8.77 -6.83 23.16
CA THR A 206 -9.72 -7.84 22.74
C THR A 206 -9.12 -9.22 22.90
N TYR A 207 -9.91 -10.17 23.38
CA TYR A 207 -9.60 -11.60 23.22
C TYR A 207 -10.73 -12.31 22.49
N LEU A 208 -10.35 -13.41 21.84
CA LEU A 208 -11.26 -14.34 21.18
C LEU A 208 -11.25 -15.66 21.95
N VAL A 209 -12.44 -16.12 22.30
CA VAL A 209 -12.63 -17.39 23.01
C VAL A 209 -13.58 -18.27 22.22
N ASN A 210 -13.24 -19.55 22.08
CA ASN A 210 -14.07 -20.53 21.41
C ASN A 210 -15.39 -20.72 22.18
N ALA A 211 -16.51 -20.52 21.49
CA ALA A 211 -17.84 -20.50 22.10
C ALA A 211 -18.37 -21.90 22.48
N ASN A 212 -17.70 -22.97 22.05
CA ASN A 212 -18.05 -24.35 22.38
C ASN A 212 -17.29 -24.86 23.61
N ASN A 213 -15.97 -24.72 23.65
CA ASN A 213 -15.14 -25.32 24.69
C ASN A 213 -14.44 -24.32 25.63
N GLY A 214 -14.51 -23.01 25.32
CA GLY A 214 -13.86 -21.97 26.11
C GLY A 214 -12.37 -21.80 25.83
N ASP A 215 -11.78 -22.48 24.85
CA ASP A 215 -10.36 -22.30 24.55
C ASP A 215 -10.06 -20.88 24.08
N MET A 216 -8.93 -20.31 24.53
CA MET A 216 -8.46 -19.02 24.06
C MET A 216 -7.94 -19.16 22.63
N LEU A 217 -8.58 -18.47 21.69
CA LEU A 217 -8.23 -18.49 20.27
C LEU A 217 -7.22 -17.39 19.92
N LYS A 218 -7.37 -16.21 20.53
CA LYS A 218 -6.47 -15.07 20.35
C LYS A 218 -6.52 -14.15 21.57
N ASN A 219 -5.39 -13.55 21.94
CA ASN A 219 -5.31 -12.59 23.04
C ASN A 219 -4.54 -11.35 22.57
N MET A 220 -5.25 -10.24 22.39
CA MET A 220 -4.70 -8.95 21.94
C MET A 220 -4.95 -7.88 23.00
N VAL A 221 -4.81 -8.27 24.26
CA VAL A 221 -4.97 -7.39 25.41
C VAL A 221 -3.62 -6.74 25.71
N GLN A 222 -3.63 -5.41 25.83
CA GLN A 222 -2.50 -4.59 26.27
C GLN A 222 -2.71 -4.23 27.75
N GLU A 223 -1.63 -4.26 28.53
CA GLU A 223 -1.66 -4.08 29.99
C GLU A 223 -0.63 -3.03 30.40
N SER A 224 -1.06 -1.82 30.71
CA SER A 224 -0.20 -0.83 31.34
C SER A 224 -0.40 -0.82 32.84
N ASP A 225 0.62 -0.41 33.59
CA ASP A 225 0.49 -0.22 35.03
C ASP A 225 -0.34 1.02 35.43
N LEU A 226 -0.90 1.75 34.45
CA LEU A 226 -1.86 2.84 34.65
C LEU A 226 -3.05 2.42 35.51
N LYS A 227 -3.33 3.18 36.56
CA LYS A 227 -4.58 3.05 37.33
C LYS A 227 -5.40 4.33 37.19
N ILE A 228 -6.65 4.21 36.76
CA ILE A 228 -7.56 5.34 36.55
C ILE A 228 -8.99 5.03 37.03
N SER A 229 -9.65 5.98 37.70
CA SER A 229 -11.02 5.80 38.19
C SER A 229 -12.07 6.10 37.11
N GLU A 230 -13.24 5.44 37.16
CA GLU A 230 -14.38 5.73 36.27
C GLU A 230 -14.82 7.21 36.34
N GLU A 231 -14.72 7.82 37.53
CA GLU A 231 -15.03 9.25 37.73
C GLU A 231 -14.10 10.15 36.90
N HIS A 232 -12.80 9.85 36.89
CA HIS A 232 -11.81 10.60 36.11
C HIS A 232 -11.91 10.33 34.61
N VAL A 233 -12.32 9.13 34.21
CA VAL A 233 -12.65 8.87 32.80
C VAL A 233 -13.82 9.74 32.34
N LYS A 234 -14.88 9.86 33.15
CA LYS A 234 -16.02 10.72 32.81
C LYS A 234 -15.61 12.20 32.74
N SER A 235 -14.71 12.65 33.61
CA SER A 235 -14.29 14.06 33.61
C SER A 235 -13.48 14.44 32.36
N ILE A 236 -12.68 13.52 31.80
CA ILE A 236 -11.97 13.77 30.53
C ILE A 236 -12.90 13.71 29.31
N GLU A 237 -13.97 12.92 29.36
CA GLU A 237 -14.98 12.86 28.28
C GLU A 237 -15.80 14.16 28.17
N GLU A 238 -15.99 14.88 29.28
CA GLU A 238 -16.77 16.12 29.30
C GLU A 238 -16.11 17.19 28.41
N SER A 239 -16.75 17.49 27.28
CA SER A 239 -16.37 18.65 26.46
C SER A 239 -16.91 19.93 27.09
N LYS A 240 -16.00 20.82 27.52
CA LYS A 240 -16.41 22.17 27.94
C LYS A 240 -16.93 22.92 26.72
N LYS A 241 -18.19 23.37 26.75
CA LYS A 241 -18.77 24.21 25.69
C LYS A 241 -17.99 25.52 25.54
N SER A 242 -17.98 26.01 24.30
CA SER A 242 -17.20 27.11 23.70
C SER A 242 -17.28 28.52 24.32
N ASP A 243 -17.72 28.67 25.57
CA ASP A 243 -17.80 29.99 26.24
C ASP A 243 -16.51 30.35 26.99
N VAL A 244 -15.48 29.50 26.93
CA VAL A 244 -14.16 29.76 27.52
C VAL A 244 -13.35 30.65 26.59
N LYS A 245 -12.84 31.77 27.10
CA LYS A 245 -12.06 32.73 26.31
C LYS A 245 -10.68 32.14 25.96
N SER A 246 -10.48 31.84 24.68
CA SER A 246 -9.19 31.39 24.13
C SER A 246 -8.19 32.55 24.04
N LEU A 247 -6.95 32.27 24.42
CA LEU A 247 -5.83 33.20 24.46
C LEU A 247 -4.55 32.52 23.95
N THR A 248 -3.48 33.29 23.78
CA THR A 248 -2.14 32.75 23.49
C THR A 248 -1.30 32.75 24.75
N GLY A 249 -0.83 31.56 25.14
CA GLY A 249 0.13 31.35 26.20
C GLY A 249 1.56 31.34 25.69
N THR A 250 2.50 31.50 26.63
CA THR A 250 3.93 31.36 26.40
C THR A 250 4.55 30.47 27.48
N GLY A 251 5.69 29.86 27.20
CA GLY A 251 6.43 29.11 28.21
C GLY A 251 7.75 28.61 27.65
N LYS A 252 8.71 28.32 28.53
CA LYS A 252 9.97 27.69 28.14
C LYS A 252 9.76 26.18 28.14
N ASP A 253 9.98 25.51 27.02
CA ASP A 253 9.90 24.05 26.91
C ASP A 253 11.10 23.35 27.55
N ASP A 254 11.14 22.02 27.50
CA ASP A 254 12.19 21.23 28.15
C ASP A 254 13.54 21.25 27.41
N LEU A 255 13.55 21.73 26.17
CA LEU A 255 14.77 22.05 25.42
C LEU A 255 15.27 23.47 25.72
N GLY A 256 14.51 24.22 26.52
CA GLY A 256 14.80 25.58 26.92
C GLY A 256 14.41 26.65 25.90
N ILE A 257 13.57 26.31 24.94
CA ILE A 257 13.08 27.19 23.89
C ILE A 257 11.75 27.81 24.32
N ILE A 258 11.56 29.11 24.07
CA ILE A 258 10.27 29.76 24.35
C ILE A 258 9.28 29.36 23.26
N ARG A 259 8.18 28.74 23.68
CA ARG A 259 7.06 28.31 22.83
C ARG A 259 5.84 29.18 23.04
N THR A 260 4.99 29.20 22.03
CA THR A 260 3.65 29.81 22.06
C THR A 260 2.61 28.75 21.73
N PHE A 261 1.47 28.77 22.42
CA PHE A 261 0.41 27.78 22.27
C PHE A 261 -0.94 28.38 22.68
N GLY A 262 -2.04 27.72 22.29
CA GLY A 262 -3.38 28.12 22.73
C GLY A 262 -3.58 27.83 24.21
N ILE A 263 -4.29 28.69 24.93
CA ILE A 263 -4.68 28.50 26.33
C ILE A 263 -6.11 29.01 26.53
N SER A 264 -6.69 28.76 27.71
CA SER A 264 -8.03 29.25 28.02
C SER A 264 -8.13 29.86 29.42
N GLU A 265 -8.83 30.99 29.52
CA GLU A 265 -9.10 31.67 30.79
C GLU A 265 -10.24 30.96 31.53
N GLN A 266 -9.95 30.46 32.74
CA GLN A 266 -10.90 29.76 33.60
C GLN A 266 -11.79 30.76 34.38
N SER A 267 -12.93 30.28 34.89
CA SER A 267 -13.89 31.11 35.62
C SER A 267 -13.35 31.73 36.92
N ASN A 268 -12.28 31.16 37.48
CA ASN A 268 -11.57 31.67 38.65
C ASN A 268 -10.53 32.77 38.31
N GLY A 269 -10.36 33.12 37.04
CA GLY A 269 -9.38 34.11 36.55
C GLY A 269 -7.98 33.56 36.29
N GLU A 270 -7.75 32.26 36.47
CA GLU A 270 -6.51 31.59 36.08
C GLU A 270 -6.54 31.20 34.60
N TYR A 271 -5.37 30.87 34.05
CA TYR A 271 -5.20 30.38 32.69
C TYR A 271 -4.87 28.90 32.72
N ALA A 272 -5.50 28.09 31.89
CA ALA A 272 -5.22 26.67 31.77
C ALA A 272 -4.51 26.33 30.46
N LEU A 273 -3.67 25.29 30.48
CA LEU A 273 -3.21 24.57 29.28
C LEU A 273 -4.36 23.74 28.69
N ALA A 274 -5.35 24.46 28.18
CA ALA A 274 -6.52 23.93 27.53
C ALA A 274 -6.84 24.79 26.32
N ASP A 275 -6.75 24.20 25.12
CA ASP A 275 -6.93 24.87 23.85
C ASP A 275 -8.15 24.32 23.10
N TYR A 276 -9.24 25.07 23.16
CA TYR A 276 -10.51 24.75 22.48
C TYR A 276 -10.63 25.33 21.07
N THR A 277 -9.54 25.89 20.51
CA THR A 277 -9.51 26.30 19.09
C THR A 277 -9.30 25.10 18.15
N ARG A 278 -8.94 23.94 18.71
CA ARG A 278 -8.69 22.66 18.04
C ARG A 278 -9.70 21.61 18.50
N GLY A 279 -10.65 21.25 17.63
CA GLY A 279 -11.63 20.20 17.89
C GLY A 279 -12.42 20.42 19.19
N GLN A 280 -12.54 19.36 19.99
CA GLN A 280 -13.17 19.36 21.32
C GLN A 280 -12.20 19.81 22.44
N GLY A 281 -10.96 20.15 22.10
CA GLY A 281 -9.95 20.61 23.04
C GLY A 281 -8.67 19.79 23.00
N ILE A 282 -7.55 20.46 23.27
CA ILE A 282 -6.30 19.84 23.69
C ILE A 282 -6.06 20.27 25.13
N GLU A 283 -5.98 19.33 26.07
CA GLU A 283 -5.87 19.60 27.50
C GLU A 283 -4.62 18.92 28.07
N THR A 284 -3.84 19.64 28.88
CA THR A 284 -2.62 19.09 29.52
C THR A 284 -2.76 19.08 31.04
N TYR A 285 -2.55 17.91 31.62
CA TYR A 285 -2.70 17.64 33.04
C TYR A 285 -1.34 17.31 33.67
N ASP A 286 -1.19 17.75 34.92
CA ASP A 286 -0.06 17.47 35.77
C ASP A 286 -0.48 16.45 36.83
N VAL A 287 0.13 15.26 36.80
CA VAL A 287 -0.11 14.21 37.79
C VAL A 287 0.87 14.29 38.97
N ASN A 288 1.82 15.23 38.95
CA ASN A 288 2.74 15.60 40.03
C ASN A 288 3.46 14.38 40.65
N TYR A 289 4.03 13.53 39.77
CA TYR A 289 4.78 12.33 40.14
C TYR A 289 3.99 11.37 41.04
N ARG A 290 2.67 11.32 40.87
CA ARG A 290 1.84 10.29 41.48
C ARG A 290 2.12 8.97 40.82
N ASP A 291 2.43 7.99 41.66
CA ASP A 291 2.80 6.66 41.21
C ASP A 291 1.64 5.99 40.48
N ILE A 292 1.89 5.67 39.21
CA ILE A 292 0.95 5.05 38.30
C ILE A 292 0.43 3.70 38.84
N THR A 293 1.28 2.99 39.60
CA THR A 293 1.04 1.63 40.10
C THR A 293 0.27 1.56 41.42
N PHE A 294 0.12 2.66 42.17
CA PHE A 294 -0.55 2.64 43.48
C PHE A 294 -1.68 3.65 43.65
N GLU A 295 -1.65 4.76 42.92
CA GLU A 295 -2.50 5.92 43.19
C GLU A 295 -3.62 6.09 42.14
N ASP A 296 -4.50 5.08 42.07
CA ASP A 296 -5.63 4.90 41.14
C ASP A 296 -6.58 6.11 40.97
N ARG A 297 -6.68 6.95 41.99
CA ARG A 297 -7.56 8.12 42.01
C ARG A 297 -6.95 9.39 41.44
N TYR A 298 -5.74 9.37 40.89
CA TYR A 298 -5.05 10.61 40.55
C TYR A 298 -4.79 10.83 39.07
N TYR A 299 -4.77 9.81 38.21
CA TYR A 299 -4.65 10.02 36.75
C TYR A 299 -6.00 10.51 36.16
N PRO A 300 -6.02 11.49 35.24
CA PRO A 300 -4.89 12.13 34.54
C PRO A 300 -4.15 13.24 35.31
N GLY A 301 -4.60 13.60 36.51
CA GLY A 301 -4.01 14.66 37.33
C GLY A 301 -4.91 15.88 37.41
N ILE A 302 -4.29 17.03 37.67
CA ILE A 302 -4.98 18.32 37.70
C ILE A 302 -4.68 19.06 36.41
N LEU A 303 -5.69 19.69 35.81
CA LEU A 303 -5.49 20.52 34.63
C LEU A 303 -4.44 21.60 34.94
N ALA A 304 -3.37 21.65 34.15
CA ALA A 304 -2.26 22.56 34.40
C ALA A 304 -2.72 24.01 34.25
N THR A 305 -2.58 24.80 35.31
CA THR A 305 -3.06 26.19 35.40
C THR A 305 -1.97 27.15 35.86
N SER A 306 -2.13 28.43 35.56
CA SER A 306 -1.23 29.52 35.94
C SER A 306 -2.03 30.80 36.19
N THR A 307 -1.55 31.65 37.10
CA THR A 307 -2.08 33.01 37.29
C THR A 307 -1.62 33.99 36.22
N SER A 308 -0.73 33.55 35.31
CA SER A 308 -0.17 34.32 34.21
C SER A 308 -0.37 33.57 32.88
N THR A 309 -0.37 34.30 31.76
CA THR A 309 -0.32 33.71 30.41
C THR A 309 1.05 33.10 30.08
N THR A 310 2.03 33.21 30.99
CA THR A 310 3.32 32.52 30.89
C THR A 310 3.37 31.33 31.86
N PHE A 311 3.57 30.13 31.33
CA PHE A 311 3.69 28.87 32.07
C PHE A 311 5.15 28.56 32.36
N THR A 312 5.43 28.06 33.56
CA THR A 312 6.80 27.87 34.07
C THR A 312 7.22 26.42 34.19
N ASP A 313 6.30 25.47 34.11
CA ASP A 313 6.65 24.05 34.03
C ASP A 313 7.03 23.69 32.58
N PRO A 314 8.32 23.39 32.32
CA PRO A 314 8.76 23.04 30.98
C PRO A 314 8.16 21.72 30.47
N LYS A 315 7.78 20.79 31.34
CA LYS A 315 7.23 19.49 30.93
C LYS A 315 5.81 19.66 30.40
N ALA A 316 4.93 20.32 31.17
CA ALA A 316 3.59 20.67 30.71
C ALA A 316 3.61 21.58 29.47
N VAL A 317 4.52 22.56 29.41
CA VAL A 317 4.71 23.40 28.20
C VAL A 317 5.06 22.55 26.99
N SER A 318 5.99 21.61 27.13
CA SER A 318 6.42 20.74 26.02
C SER A 318 5.28 19.85 25.55
N ALA A 319 4.59 19.16 26.46
CA ALA A 319 3.44 18.31 26.12
C ALA A 319 2.35 19.09 25.37
N HIS A 320 1.98 20.27 25.87
CA HIS A 320 0.93 21.08 25.28
C HIS A 320 1.33 21.63 23.91
N PHE A 321 2.57 22.11 23.77
CA PHE A 321 3.13 22.53 22.50
C PHE A 321 3.17 21.37 21.50
N LEU A 322 3.62 20.18 21.91
CA LEU A 322 3.71 19.02 21.03
C LEU A 322 2.33 18.56 20.57
N ALA A 323 1.37 18.38 21.48
CA ALA A 323 0.02 17.96 21.14
C ALA A 323 -0.67 18.93 20.16
N THR A 324 -0.49 20.25 20.35
CA THR A 324 -1.04 21.26 19.43
C THR A 324 -0.41 21.19 18.04
N ASN A 325 0.90 20.98 17.92
CA ASN A 325 1.57 20.88 16.62
C ASN A 325 1.33 19.54 15.92
N VAL A 326 1.23 18.44 16.66
CA VAL A 326 0.85 17.12 16.12
C VAL A 326 -0.56 17.19 15.52
N TYR A 327 -1.50 17.78 16.25
CA TYR A 327 -2.85 18.03 15.75
C TYR A 327 -2.82 18.88 14.47
N ASP A 328 -2.04 19.97 14.47
CA ASP A 328 -1.92 20.85 13.30
C ASP A 328 -1.27 20.16 12.11
N PHE A 329 -0.26 19.33 12.30
CA PHE A 329 0.35 18.55 11.23
C PHE A 329 -0.71 17.73 10.49
N TYR A 330 -1.50 16.94 11.23
CA TYR A 330 -2.58 16.13 10.63
C TYR A 330 -3.64 16.99 9.94
N LYS A 331 -4.00 18.13 10.54
CA LYS A 331 -4.98 19.07 9.98
C LYS A 331 -4.46 19.80 8.74
N ASP A 332 -3.22 20.23 8.73
CA ASP A 332 -2.67 21.07 7.67
C ASP A 332 -2.18 20.24 6.50
N LYS A 333 -1.47 19.14 6.76
CA LYS A 333 -0.97 18.21 5.73
C LYS A 333 -2.09 17.36 5.15
N TYR A 334 -2.92 16.73 5.99
CA TYR A 334 -3.89 15.72 5.55
C TYR A 334 -5.36 16.14 5.67
N LYS A 335 -5.64 17.37 6.13
CA LYS A 335 -7.01 17.85 6.37
C LYS A 335 -7.78 16.97 7.37
N ARG A 336 -7.06 16.26 8.23
CA ARG A 336 -7.60 15.38 9.25
C ARG A 336 -7.89 16.18 10.53
N ASN A 337 -9.12 16.10 11.04
CA ASN A 337 -9.50 16.80 12.26
C ASN A 337 -9.30 15.92 13.50
N SER A 338 -8.19 16.07 14.23
CA SER A 338 -7.78 15.20 15.35
C SER A 338 -7.49 13.75 14.94
N PHE A 339 -7.19 12.89 15.92
CA PHE A 339 -6.88 11.49 15.68
C PHE A 339 -8.05 10.72 15.07
N ASP A 340 -9.31 11.05 15.38
CA ASP A 340 -10.51 10.35 14.91
C ASP A 340 -11.16 10.95 13.65
N ASN A 341 -10.54 12.00 13.09
CA ASN A 341 -11.05 12.80 11.99
C ASN A 341 -12.39 13.53 12.27
N LYS A 342 -12.84 13.62 13.52
CA LYS A 342 -14.07 14.34 13.93
C LYS A 342 -13.81 15.36 15.04
N GLY A 343 -12.54 15.64 15.32
CA GLY A 343 -12.14 16.64 16.30
C GLY A 343 -12.24 16.16 17.73
N LYS A 344 -12.09 14.86 18.02
CA LYS A 344 -12.05 14.37 19.41
C LYS A 344 -10.95 15.03 20.23
N LYS A 345 -11.23 15.12 21.53
CA LYS A 345 -10.34 15.72 22.53
C LYS A 345 -9.04 14.94 22.64
N VAL A 346 -7.93 15.66 22.79
CA VAL A 346 -6.60 15.11 23.04
C VAL A 346 -6.18 15.50 24.46
N VAL A 347 -5.76 14.52 25.25
CA VAL A 347 -5.29 14.75 26.61
C VAL A 347 -3.81 14.41 26.68
N SER A 348 -3.00 15.28 27.28
CA SER A 348 -1.62 14.98 27.63
C SER A 348 -1.45 14.96 29.14
N VAL A 349 -0.69 13.99 29.66
CA VAL A 349 -0.36 13.84 31.08
C VAL A 349 1.15 13.91 31.23
N VAL A 350 1.63 14.80 32.10
CA VAL A 350 3.06 14.98 32.40
C VAL A 350 3.38 14.63 33.84
N HIS A 351 4.68 14.50 34.13
CA HIS A 351 5.19 14.09 35.44
C HIS A 351 4.65 12.73 35.87
N ALA A 352 4.35 11.85 34.91
CA ALA A 352 3.98 10.48 35.20
C ALA A 352 5.21 9.69 35.66
N TRP A 353 4.98 8.66 36.46
CA TRP A 353 6.04 7.86 37.08
C TRP A 353 5.56 6.48 37.47
N ASP A 354 6.39 5.48 37.19
CA ASP A 354 6.27 4.11 37.68
C ASP A 354 7.42 3.75 38.63
N SER A 355 7.11 3.50 39.90
CA SER A 355 8.11 3.07 40.89
C SER A 355 8.57 1.63 40.73
N GLY A 356 7.84 0.81 39.98
CA GLY A 356 8.25 -0.52 39.56
C GLY A 356 9.41 -0.50 38.57
N GLU A 357 9.56 0.58 37.81
CA GLU A 357 10.64 0.75 36.84
C GLU A 357 11.81 1.59 37.37
N THR A 358 11.55 2.65 38.14
CA THR A 358 12.59 3.53 38.69
C THR A 358 12.22 4.14 40.04
N ASP A 359 13.18 4.28 40.95
CA ASP A 359 12.98 4.97 42.24
C ASP A 359 13.01 6.52 42.11
N ASP A 360 13.49 7.06 40.99
CA ASP A 360 13.54 8.51 40.73
C ASP A 360 12.43 8.90 39.75
N PRO A 361 11.36 9.58 40.22
CA PRO A 361 10.24 9.96 39.36
C PRO A 361 10.61 10.80 38.15
N LYS A 362 11.74 11.52 38.20
CA LYS A 362 12.19 12.39 37.11
C LYS A 362 12.93 11.65 36.01
N ASN A 363 13.31 10.41 36.25
CA ASN A 363 14.07 9.57 35.30
C ASN A 363 13.22 8.39 34.79
N TRP A 364 11.89 8.49 34.88
CA TRP A 364 11.04 7.47 34.28
C TRP A 364 11.00 7.68 32.77
N GLU A 365 11.74 6.84 32.04
CA GLU A 365 11.96 6.97 30.60
C GLU A 365 10.89 6.21 29.81
N ASN A 366 9.62 6.58 29.99
CA ASN A 366 8.53 5.90 29.30
C ASN A 366 7.45 6.87 28.80
N ALA A 367 6.80 6.50 27.71
CA ALA A 367 5.67 7.22 27.14
C ALA A 367 4.75 6.19 26.48
N PHE A 368 3.44 6.43 26.55
CA PHE A 368 2.47 5.58 25.87
C PHE A 368 1.16 6.34 25.66
N SER A 369 0.36 5.84 24.70
CA SER A 369 -1.01 6.28 24.49
C SER A 369 -2.02 5.31 25.14
N ALA A 370 -3.04 5.86 25.78
CA ALA A 370 -4.20 5.12 26.25
C ALA A 370 -5.46 5.68 25.58
N ASN A 371 -6.19 4.82 24.87
CA ASN A 371 -7.52 5.19 24.38
C ASN A 371 -8.56 4.90 25.47
N ILE A 372 -8.97 5.94 26.16
CA ILE A 372 -9.91 5.85 27.28
C ILE A 372 -11.23 6.47 26.81
N SER A 373 -12.25 5.65 26.61
CA SER A 373 -13.59 6.09 26.17
C SER A 373 -13.59 6.97 24.90
N ASN A 374 -12.76 6.63 23.91
CA ASN A 374 -12.58 7.44 22.69
C ASN A 374 -11.94 8.82 22.94
N VAL A 375 -11.17 8.96 24.02
CA VAL A 375 -10.23 10.07 24.25
C VAL A 375 -8.83 9.49 24.14
N SER A 376 -8.00 10.11 23.30
CA SER A 376 -6.57 9.77 23.24
C SER A 376 -5.86 10.49 24.38
N MET A 377 -5.38 9.72 25.36
CA MET A 377 -4.55 10.20 26.45
C MET A 377 -3.09 9.85 26.14
N LEU A 378 -2.21 10.85 26.10
CA LEU A 378 -0.78 10.70 25.85
C LEU A 378 -0.07 10.91 27.19
N ILE A 379 0.56 9.86 27.72
CA ILE A 379 1.21 9.88 29.04
C ILE A 379 2.71 9.97 28.83
N TYR A 380 3.36 10.91 29.51
CA TYR A 380 4.80 11.11 29.41
C TYR A 380 5.50 11.10 30.76
N GLY A 381 6.52 10.26 30.87
CA GLY A 381 7.61 10.47 31.79
C GLY A 381 8.46 11.67 31.39
N ASP A 382 9.07 12.31 32.38
CA ASP A 382 9.79 13.57 32.22
C ASP A 382 10.86 13.57 31.11
N PRO A 383 11.71 12.54 30.96
CA PRO A 383 12.71 12.53 29.90
C PRO A 383 12.12 12.40 28.49
N MET A 384 10.88 11.92 28.35
CA MET A 384 10.26 11.61 27.05
C MET A 384 9.56 12.81 26.41
N VAL A 385 8.98 13.72 27.22
CA VAL A 385 8.10 14.81 26.76
C VAL A 385 8.79 15.92 25.93
N LYS A 386 10.06 15.75 25.56
CA LYS A 386 10.82 16.66 24.70
C LYS A 386 11.05 16.13 23.28
N ALA A 387 10.72 14.86 23.04
CA ALA A 387 10.92 14.19 21.76
C ALA A 387 9.69 14.38 20.85
N PHE A 388 9.93 14.97 19.68
CA PHE A 388 8.89 15.36 18.73
C PHE A 388 8.32 14.15 18.02
N ASP A 389 9.19 13.22 17.65
CA ASP A 389 8.84 11.94 17.08
C ASP A 389 8.05 11.05 18.04
N ILE A 390 8.40 10.97 19.34
CA ILE A 390 7.63 10.22 20.35
C ILE A 390 6.24 10.81 20.48
N ALA A 391 6.09 12.14 20.56
CA ALA A 391 4.77 12.74 20.63
C ALA A 391 3.92 12.45 19.37
N GLY A 392 4.54 12.43 18.19
CA GLY A 392 3.89 12.03 16.96
C GLY A 392 3.56 10.54 16.88
N HIS A 393 4.43 9.69 17.39
CA HIS A 393 4.28 8.24 17.49
C HIS A 393 3.06 7.88 18.35
N GLU A 394 2.98 8.39 19.58
CA GLU A 394 1.86 8.10 20.49
C GLU A 394 0.51 8.57 19.94
N PHE A 395 0.48 9.75 19.30
CA PHE A 395 -0.75 10.23 18.66
C PHE A 395 -1.15 9.37 17.46
N THR A 396 -0.17 8.82 16.74
CA THR A 396 -0.43 8.03 15.52
C THR A 396 -1.06 6.68 15.84
N HIS A 397 -0.80 6.07 17.00
CA HIS A 397 -1.60 4.91 17.46
C HIS A 397 -3.10 5.23 17.52
N ALA A 398 -3.46 6.42 18.00
CA ALA A 398 -4.85 6.87 18.04
C ALA A 398 -5.43 7.09 16.63
N VAL A 399 -4.61 7.53 15.66
CA VAL A 399 -5.00 7.61 14.25
C VAL A 399 -5.26 6.21 13.69
N THR A 400 -4.30 5.28 13.86
CA THR A 400 -4.40 3.89 13.39
C THR A 400 -5.64 3.19 13.95
N SER A 401 -5.89 3.29 15.26
CA SER A 401 -7.09 2.69 15.89
C SER A 401 -8.42 3.24 15.35
N SER A 402 -8.45 4.49 14.88
CA SER A 402 -9.65 5.10 14.29
C SER A 402 -9.85 4.83 12.79
N GLU A 403 -8.85 4.24 12.13
CA GLU A 403 -8.85 4.00 10.68
C GLU A 403 -8.70 2.53 10.33
N SER A 404 -7.50 2.02 10.05
CA SER A 404 -7.27 0.60 9.75
C SER A 404 -7.63 -0.32 10.92
N ASN A 405 -7.53 0.21 12.14
CA ASN A 405 -7.73 -0.52 13.39
C ASN A 405 -6.86 -1.78 13.44
N LEU A 406 -5.59 -1.67 13.00
CA LEU A 406 -4.63 -2.76 13.03
C LEU A 406 -4.55 -3.38 14.42
N GLU A 407 -4.67 -4.70 14.48
CA GLU A 407 -4.45 -5.46 15.71
C GLU A 407 -3.04 -5.19 16.25
N PHE A 408 -2.93 -5.12 17.57
CA PHE A 408 -1.66 -4.90 18.23
C PHE A 408 -0.99 -6.24 18.59
N SER A 409 -0.75 -7.06 17.56
CA SER A 409 -0.09 -8.36 17.68
C SER A 409 0.52 -8.78 16.33
N GLY A 410 1.65 -9.49 16.38
CA GLY A 410 2.32 -10.07 15.21
C GLY A 410 2.65 -9.02 14.14
N GLU A 411 2.46 -9.38 12.87
CA GLU A 411 2.73 -8.47 11.75
C GLU A 411 1.84 -7.23 11.75
N SER A 412 0.54 -7.36 12.07
CA SER A 412 -0.37 -6.20 12.14
C SER A 412 0.07 -5.19 13.20
N GLY A 413 0.53 -5.68 14.36
CA GLY A 413 1.07 -4.85 15.42
C GLY A 413 2.41 -4.21 15.03
N ALA A 414 3.27 -4.97 14.36
CA ALA A 414 4.52 -4.43 13.83
C ALA A 414 4.31 -3.35 12.76
N ILE A 415 3.26 -3.45 11.95
CA ILE A 415 2.84 -2.38 11.03
C ILE A 415 2.34 -1.16 11.83
N ASN A 416 1.53 -1.37 12.87
CA ASN A 416 1.02 -0.30 13.73
C ASN A 416 2.18 0.53 14.33
N GLU A 417 3.18 -0.16 14.92
CA GLU A 417 4.41 0.43 15.42
C GLU A 417 5.22 1.19 14.35
N ALA A 418 5.42 0.57 13.19
CA ALA A 418 6.19 1.18 12.11
C ALA A 418 5.50 2.43 11.55
N LEU A 419 4.16 2.40 11.42
CA LEU A 419 3.38 3.57 11.02
C LEU A 419 3.53 4.71 12.03
N SER A 420 3.53 4.40 13.33
CA SER A 420 3.78 5.39 14.38
C SER A 420 5.19 5.99 14.31
N ASP A 421 6.23 5.19 14.04
CA ASP A 421 7.60 5.69 13.80
C ASP A 421 7.71 6.58 12.55
N ILE A 422 7.11 6.14 11.44
CA ILE A 422 7.12 6.87 10.16
C ILE A 422 6.43 8.23 10.32
N MET A 423 5.25 8.26 10.96
CA MET A 423 4.53 9.51 11.18
C MET A 423 5.17 10.36 12.26
N GLY A 424 5.77 9.76 13.30
CA GLY A 424 6.61 10.46 14.28
C GLY A 424 7.75 11.22 13.59
N THR A 425 8.45 10.57 12.67
CA THR A 425 9.51 11.20 11.84
C THR A 425 8.96 12.36 10.99
N ALA A 426 7.77 12.19 10.38
CA ALA A 426 7.13 13.25 9.60
C ALA A 426 6.75 14.47 10.47
N ILE A 427 6.32 14.21 11.70
CA ILE A 427 5.94 15.22 12.69
C ILE A 427 7.16 15.95 13.23
N GLU A 428 8.26 15.25 13.50
CA GLU A 428 9.54 15.89 13.85
C GLU A 428 9.96 16.87 12.75
N LYS A 429 9.95 16.42 11.49
CA LYS A 429 10.23 17.28 10.33
C LYS A 429 9.31 18.51 10.31
N TYR A 430 8.03 18.34 10.59
CA TYR A 430 7.06 19.44 10.61
C TYR A 430 7.34 20.45 11.73
N ILE A 431 7.54 19.97 12.96
CA ILE A 431 7.75 20.80 14.16
C ILE A 431 9.08 21.54 14.08
N ASN A 432 10.09 20.91 13.49
CA ASN A 432 11.46 21.39 13.44
C ASN A 432 11.80 22.03 12.08
N ASN A 433 10.81 22.60 11.38
CA ASN A 433 10.98 23.39 10.15
C ASN A 433 11.77 22.69 9.04
N GLY A 434 11.56 21.39 8.86
CA GLY A 434 12.19 20.58 7.83
C GLY A 434 13.44 19.81 8.29
N GLU A 435 13.98 20.11 9.48
CA GLU A 435 15.10 19.37 10.07
C GLU A 435 14.58 18.13 10.81
N PHE A 436 15.12 16.95 10.49
CA PHE A 436 14.78 15.70 11.16
C PHE A 436 15.88 14.68 10.94
N ASN A 437 15.74 13.50 11.56
CA ASN A 437 16.67 12.40 11.40
C ASN A 437 15.94 11.04 11.25
N TRP A 438 16.69 9.94 11.17
CA TRP A 438 16.13 8.59 10.96
C TRP A 438 16.23 7.70 12.20
N THR A 439 16.49 8.30 13.36
CA THR A 439 16.39 7.64 14.66
C THR A 439 15.07 7.99 15.32
N ILE A 440 14.68 7.16 16.29
CA ILE A 440 13.50 7.39 17.11
C ILE A 440 13.96 7.62 18.56
N GLY A 441 13.50 8.70 19.17
CA GLY A 441 13.67 9.08 20.56
C GLY A 441 14.97 9.80 20.88
N GLU A 442 15.84 10.14 19.93
CA GLU A 442 17.18 10.66 20.23
C GLU A 442 17.19 11.99 21.00
N GLN A 443 16.13 12.80 20.89
CA GLN A 443 15.96 14.03 21.69
C GLN A 443 15.88 13.75 23.20
N THR A 444 15.57 12.51 23.60
CA THR A 444 15.58 12.08 25.01
C THR A 444 16.99 11.88 25.56
N GLY A 445 17.99 11.73 24.67
CA GLY A 445 19.38 11.38 25.01
C GLY A 445 19.77 9.95 24.60
N SER A 446 18.80 9.14 24.16
CA SER A 446 19.00 7.74 23.77
C SER A 446 18.28 7.44 22.45
N VAL A 447 18.89 6.61 21.60
CA VAL A 447 18.27 6.15 20.35
C VAL A 447 17.54 4.83 20.64
N LEU A 448 16.21 4.82 20.51
CA LEU A 448 15.36 3.65 20.74
C LEU A 448 15.33 2.73 19.52
N ARG A 449 15.19 3.32 18.33
CA ARG A 449 15.17 2.63 17.04
C ARG A 449 15.90 3.44 15.99
N ASN A 450 16.36 2.78 14.94
CA ASN A 450 17.03 3.42 13.80
C ASN A 450 16.45 2.89 12.50
N MET A 451 15.64 3.71 11.82
CA MET A 451 14.97 3.33 10.57
C MET A 451 15.96 3.12 9.42
N LYS A 452 17.08 3.87 9.43
CA LYS A 452 18.13 3.75 8.41
C LYS A 452 18.96 2.48 8.57
N ASN A 453 19.31 2.13 9.80
CA ASN A 453 20.14 0.97 10.13
C ASN A 453 19.61 0.29 11.39
N PRO A 454 18.53 -0.50 11.29
CA PRO A 454 17.92 -1.17 12.45
C PRO A 454 18.93 -1.92 13.31
N SER A 455 19.79 -2.72 12.67
CA SER A 455 20.77 -3.56 13.35
C SER A 455 21.83 -2.81 14.17
N ALA A 456 21.96 -1.49 14.03
CA ALA A 456 22.84 -0.66 14.86
C ALA A 456 22.33 -0.52 16.31
N VAL A 457 21.03 -0.73 16.51
CA VAL A 457 20.38 -0.68 17.81
C VAL A 457 20.01 -2.11 18.22
N LYS A 458 20.11 -2.39 19.53
CA LYS A 458 19.75 -3.70 20.07
C LYS A 458 18.43 -3.59 20.81
N PHE A 459 17.57 -4.56 20.59
CA PHE A 459 16.38 -4.80 21.37
C PHE A 459 16.73 -5.20 22.81
N ILE A 460 15.75 -5.17 23.71
CA ILE A 460 15.94 -5.39 25.16
C ILE A 460 16.66 -6.70 25.50
N ASN A 461 16.47 -7.74 24.67
CA ASN A 461 17.11 -9.05 24.83
C ASN A 461 18.53 -9.14 24.20
N GLY A 462 19.09 -8.01 23.77
CA GLY A 462 20.42 -7.89 23.14
C GLY A 462 20.46 -8.28 21.66
N LEU A 463 19.33 -8.67 21.07
CA LEU A 463 19.18 -8.98 19.65
C LEU A 463 19.23 -7.69 18.82
N PRO A 464 20.00 -7.64 17.72
CA PRO A 464 19.89 -6.54 16.76
C PRO A 464 18.48 -6.48 16.18
N TYR A 465 17.94 -5.28 16.00
CA TYR A 465 16.66 -5.12 15.32
C TYR A 465 16.74 -5.64 13.87
N PRO A 466 15.71 -6.35 13.38
CA PRO A 466 15.66 -6.88 12.02
C PRO A 466 15.50 -5.75 10.99
N ASP A 467 16.14 -5.92 9.83
CA ASP A 467 16.08 -4.99 8.69
C ASP A 467 15.50 -5.66 7.42
N ASP A 468 15.19 -6.94 7.51
CA ASP A 468 14.55 -7.73 6.46
C ASP A 468 13.73 -8.90 7.06
N TYR A 469 12.78 -9.42 6.30
CA TYR A 469 11.80 -10.40 6.74
C TYR A 469 12.38 -11.77 7.11
N SER A 470 13.59 -12.12 6.64
CA SER A 470 14.23 -13.38 7.05
C SER A 470 14.64 -13.42 8.52
N LYS A 471 14.61 -12.26 9.19
CA LYS A 471 14.91 -12.09 10.61
C LYS A 471 13.66 -11.86 11.45
N TYR A 472 12.46 -11.99 10.86
CA TYR A 472 11.20 -11.91 11.58
C TYR A 472 11.18 -12.93 12.73
N SER A 473 10.64 -12.53 13.88
CA SER A 473 10.46 -13.42 15.03
C SER A 473 9.26 -12.99 15.85
N ASP A 474 8.41 -13.95 16.21
CA ASP A 474 7.32 -13.76 17.17
C ASP A 474 7.80 -13.63 18.63
N LEU A 475 9.12 -13.71 18.86
CA LEU A 475 9.74 -13.71 20.19
C LEU A 475 9.09 -14.70 21.19
N ASN A 476 8.53 -15.82 20.70
CA ASN A 476 7.74 -16.77 21.49
C ASN A 476 6.55 -16.13 22.24
N GLY A 477 5.94 -15.11 21.65
CA GLY A 477 4.79 -14.37 22.21
C GLY A 477 5.16 -13.20 23.12
N GLU A 478 6.45 -12.93 23.37
CA GLU A 478 6.87 -11.68 24.01
C GLU A 478 6.60 -10.49 23.08
N ASP A 479 6.51 -9.28 23.64
CA ASP A 479 6.34 -8.06 22.85
C ASP A 479 5.12 -8.14 21.89
N ASN A 480 4.02 -8.74 22.37
CA ASN A 480 2.82 -9.00 21.56
C ASN A 480 3.11 -9.74 20.24
N GLU A 481 4.01 -10.72 20.28
CA GLU A 481 4.55 -11.41 19.10
C GLU A 481 5.54 -10.56 18.28
N GLY A 482 6.35 -9.75 18.98
CA GLY A 482 7.45 -8.97 18.39
C GLY A 482 7.03 -7.71 17.66
N VAL A 483 6.00 -6.98 18.10
CA VAL A 483 5.49 -5.78 17.41
C VAL A 483 6.56 -4.69 17.30
N HIS A 484 7.24 -4.34 18.41
CA HIS A 484 8.30 -3.32 18.39
C HIS A 484 9.56 -3.87 17.72
N PHE A 485 9.84 -5.16 17.87
CA PHE A 485 10.99 -5.79 17.24
C PHE A 485 10.87 -5.81 15.71
N ASN A 486 9.77 -6.34 15.17
CA ASN A 486 9.58 -6.55 13.74
C ASN A 486 9.18 -5.26 12.98
N SER A 487 8.70 -4.22 13.67
CA SER A 487 8.38 -2.91 13.05
C SER A 487 9.58 -2.31 12.31
N SER A 488 10.78 -2.60 12.81
CA SER A 488 12.04 -2.13 12.24
C SER A 488 12.31 -2.61 10.80
N ILE A 489 11.68 -3.72 10.37
CA ILE A 489 11.70 -4.19 8.98
C ILE A 489 10.97 -3.17 8.08
N ILE A 490 9.78 -2.74 8.49
CA ILE A 490 8.98 -1.75 7.74
C ILE A 490 9.60 -0.35 7.84
N ASN A 491 10.20 0.01 8.98
CA ASN A 491 10.98 1.24 9.10
C ASN A 491 12.13 1.29 8.08
N LYS A 492 12.80 0.15 7.86
CA LYS A 492 13.84 0.04 6.83
C LYS A 492 13.28 0.18 5.42
N VAL A 493 12.12 -0.42 5.14
CA VAL A 493 11.41 -0.24 3.86
C VAL A 493 11.08 1.24 3.64
N ALA A 494 10.53 1.92 4.63
CA ALA A 494 10.21 3.35 4.56
C ALA A 494 11.45 4.21 4.30
N TYR A 495 12.57 3.93 4.99
CA TYR A 495 13.86 4.59 4.71
C TYR A 495 14.31 4.39 3.26
N LEU A 496 14.24 3.15 2.75
CA LEU A 496 14.65 2.83 1.37
C LEU A 496 13.75 3.52 0.33
N ILE A 497 12.44 3.61 0.57
CA ILE A 497 11.52 4.36 -0.30
C ILE A 497 11.92 5.83 -0.32
N ALA A 498 12.17 6.44 0.84
CA ALA A 498 12.49 7.86 0.92
C ALA A 498 13.87 8.20 0.35
N GLN A 499 14.92 7.52 0.81
CA GLN A 499 16.32 7.89 0.56
C GLN A 499 17.01 7.04 -0.51
N GLY A 500 16.44 5.88 -0.85
CA GLY A 500 17.07 4.89 -1.70
C GLY A 500 18.23 4.17 -1.01
N GLY A 501 19.00 3.43 -1.81
CA GLY A 501 20.16 2.66 -1.38
C GLY A 501 20.10 1.21 -1.85
N THR A 502 21.12 0.44 -1.48
CA THR A 502 21.23 -0.97 -1.82
C THR A 502 21.15 -1.82 -0.57
N GLN A 503 20.24 -2.80 -0.55
CA GLN A 503 20.12 -3.81 0.50
C GLN A 503 19.89 -5.17 -0.16
N ASP A 504 20.60 -6.20 0.32
CA ASP A 504 20.47 -7.58 -0.17
C ASP A 504 20.54 -7.73 -1.72
N GLY A 505 21.35 -6.89 -2.37
CA GLY A 505 21.53 -6.88 -3.82
C GLY A 505 20.46 -6.13 -4.61
N VAL A 506 19.40 -5.65 -3.96
CA VAL A 506 18.35 -4.82 -4.56
C VAL A 506 18.69 -3.34 -4.37
N THR A 507 18.70 -2.57 -5.45
CA THR A 507 18.95 -1.13 -5.42
C THR A 507 17.66 -0.35 -5.62
N VAL A 508 17.32 0.48 -4.64
CA VAL A 508 16.13 1.33 -4.62
C VAL A 508 16.54 2.76 -4.96
N ASN A 509 15.84 3.37 -5.91
CA ASN A 509 15.95 4.80 -6.17
C ASN A 509 14.97 5.53 -5.24
N GLY A 510 15.50 6.37 -4.36
CA GLY A 510 14.67 7.10 -3.39
C GLY A 510 13.76 8.14 -4.05
N ILE A 511 12.55 8.30 -3.52
CA ILE A 511 11.53 9.22 -4.05
C ILE A 511 11.27 10.44 -3.16
N GLY A 512 12.05 10.59 -2.08
CA GLY A 512 11.90 11.63 -1.08
C GLY A 512 10.91 11.25 0.02
N GLU A 513 11.17 11.79 1.22
CA GLU A 513 10.41 11.48 2.43
C GLU A 513 8.96 11.95 2.37
N ASP A 514 8.65 13.09 1.73
CA ASP A 514 7.26 13.59 1.69
C ASP A 514 6.32 12.66 0.92
N LYS A 515 6.80 12.05 -0.18
CA LYS A 515 6.02 11.05 -0.92
C LYS A 515 5.89 9.76 -0.12
N MET A 516 6.95 9.36 0.57
CA MET A 516 6.93 8.19 1.45
C MET A 516 5.92 8.36 2.59
N PHE A 517 5.93 9.50 3.29
CA PHE A 517 4.97 9.81 4.34
C PHE A 517 3.53 9.77 3.82
N ASP A 518 3.26 10.37 2.65
CA ASP A 518 1.93 10.32 2.02
C ASP A 518 1.53 8.87 1.71
N ILE A 519 2.45 8.04 1.18
CA ILE A 519 2.19 6.63 0.84
C ILE A 519 1.76 5.84 2.08
N PHE A 520 2.53 5.91 3.17
CA PHE A 520 2.22 5.17 4.39
C PHE A 520 1.01 5.72 5.14
N TYR A 521 0.81 7.05 5.13
CA TYR A 521 -0.39 7.65 5.72
C TYR A 521 -1.66 7.12 5.04
N TYR A 522 -1.73 7.18 3.71
CA TYR A 522 -2.92 6.71 3.00
C TYR A 522 -3.05 5.19 3.00
N ALA A 523 -1.93 4.44 3.07
CA ALA A 523 -2.00 2.99 3.29
C ALA A 523 -2.72 2.70 4.62
N ASN A 524 -2.32 3.37 5.71
CA ASN A 524 -2.96 3.24 7.01
C ASN A 524 -4.42 3.68 7.00
N THR A 525 -4.74 4.83 6.42
CA THR A 525 -6.09 5.38 6.55
C THR A 525 -7.09 4.76 5.60
N ASP A 526 -6.67 4.46 4.37
CA ASP A 526 -7.60 4.17 3.26
C ASP A 526 -7.50 2.73 2.75
N GLU A 527 -6.42 1.99 3.03
CA GLU A 527 -6.17 0.71 2.33
C GLU A 527 -6.07 -0.52 3.24
N LEU A 528 -5.40 -0.38 4.39
CA LEU A 528 -5.21 -1.45 5.36
C LEU A 528 -6.51 -1.80 6.10
N ASN A 529 -6.57 -3.05 6.55
CA ASN A 529 -7.63 -3.58 7.40
C ASN A 529 -7.03 -4.09 8.73
N MET A 530 -7.91 -4.49 9.66
CA MET A 530 -7.55 -4.84 11.03
C MET A 530 -6.47 -5.94 11.14
N THR A 531 -6.52 -6.96 10.30
CA THR A 531 -5.59 -8.11 10.31
C THR A 531 -4.52 -8.01 9.24
N SER A 532 -4.26 -6.81 8.69
CA SER A 532 -3.32 -6.69 7.60
C SER A 532 -1.90 -7.05 8.00
N ASN A 533 -1.23 -7.79 7.12
CA ASN A 533 0.13 -8.29 7.30
C ASN A 533 1.11 -7.54 6.37
N PHE A 534 2.40 -7.85 6.41
CA PHE A 534 3.44 -7.14 5.65
C PHE A 534 3.23 -7.23 4.13
N SER A 535 2.68 -8.35 3.64
CA SER A 535 2.33 -8.52 2.23
C SER A 535 1.16 -7.60 1.83
N GLU A 536 0.13 -7.51 2.67
CA GLU A 536 -0.98 -6.57 2.45
C GLU A 536 -0.54 -5.11 2.54
N LEU A 537 0.40 -4.78 3.44
CA LEU A 537 1.02 -3.45 3.48
C LEU A 537 1.78 -3.12 2.20
N ARG A 538 2.57 -4.06 1.66
CA ARG A 538 3.23 -3.88 0.36
C ARG A 538 2.22 -3.51 -0.72
N ILE A 539 1.12 -4.26 -0.80
CA ILE A 539 0.04 -4.04 -1.77
C ILE A 539 -0.62 -2.68 -1.55
N ALA A 540 -0.94 -2.32 -0.31
CA ALA A 540 -1.50 -1.03 0.05
C ALA A 540 -0.60 0.14 -0.40
N CYS A 541 0.71 0.06 -0.12
CA CYS A 541 1.67 1.07 -0.53
C CYS A 541 1.78 1.17 -2.07
N LEU A 542 1.81 0.04 -2.78
CA LEU A 542 1.84 0.01 -4.25
C LEU A 542 0.58 0.65 -4.85
N LYS A 543 -0.58 0.39 -4.25
CA LYS A 543 -1.84 0.99 -4.65
C LYS A 543 -1.83 2.50 -4.47
N VAL A 544 -1.42 2.99 -3.31
CA VAL A 544 -1.33 4.44 -3.06
C VAL A 544 -0.37 5.08 -4.05
N ALA A 545 0.80 4.49 -4.27
CA ALA A 545 1.76 5.00 -5.24
C ALA A 545 1.17 5.01 -6.67
N THR A 546 0.49 3.94 -7.08
CA THR A 546 -0.16 3.82 -8.39
C THR A 546 -1.24 4.87 -8.57
N ASN A 547 -2.11 5.07 -7.60
CA ASN A 547 -3.23 6.00 -7.69
C ASN A 547 -2.77 7.47 -7.66
N LYS A 548 -1.69 7.78 -6.91
CA LYS A 548 -1.18 9.15 -6.80
C LYS A 548 -0.22 9.54 -7.94
N TYR A 549 0.57 8.59 -8.44
CA TYR A 549 1.70 8.88 -9.34
C TYR A 549 1.62 8.16 -10.69
N GLY A 550 0.69 7.20 -10.84
CA GLY A 550 0.55 6.37 -12.04
C GLY A 550 1.31 5.05 -11.93
N ALA A 551 0.86 4.03 -12.65
CA ALA A 551 1.34 2.67 -12.45
C ALA A 551 2.76 2.39 -12.97
N ASN A 552 3.23 3.18 -13.95
CA ASN A 552 4.59 3.10 -14.51
C ASN A 552 5.53 4.15 -13.91
N SER A 553 5.23 4.63 -12.70
CA SER A 553 5.98 5.70 -12.05
C SER A 553 7.19 5.18 -11.27
N ILE A 554 8.18 6.06 -11.05
CA ILE A 554 9.36 5.74 -10.23
C ILE A 554 8.96 5.45 -8.77
N GLU A 555 7.83 5.99 -8.31
CA GLU A 555 7.28 5.76 -6.98
C GLU A 555 6.79 4.33 -6.81
N VAL A 556 6.07 3.79 -7.80
CA VAL A 556 5.66 2.39 -7.80
C VAL A 556 6.90 1.48 -7.81
N GLU A 557 7.88 1.78 -8.66
CA GLU A 557 9.14 1.01 -8.72
C GLU A 557 9.92 1.07 -7.40
N ALA A 558 10.02 2.24 -6.76
CA ALA A 558 10.72 2.41 -5.50
C ALA A 558 10.06 1.62 -4.35
N VAL A 559 8.73 1.68 -4.26
CA VAL A 559 7.95 0.88 -3.29
C VAL A 559 8.20 -0.61 -3.54
N GLN A 560 8.02 -1.06 -4.79
CA GLN A 560 8.22 -2.45 -5.19
C GLN A 560 9.61 -2.96 -4.77
N LYS A 561 10.67 -2.26 -5.18
CA LYS A 561 12.05 -2.63 -4.86
C LYS A 561 12.39 -2.56 -3.37
N ALA A 562 11.81 -1.63 -2.62
CA ALA A 562 12.07 -1.52 -1.18
C ALA A 562 11.49 -2.72 -0.41
N PHE A 563 10.28 -3.16 -0.74
CA PHE A 563 9.72 -4.38 -0.15
C PHE A 563 10.47 -5.65 -0.60
N ASP A 564 10.92 -5.71 -1.86
CA ASP A 564 11.77 -6.82 -2.33
C ASP A 564 13.12 -6.87 -1.61
N ALA A 565 13.75 -5.71 -1.36
CA ALA A 565 14.98 -5.60 -0.58
C ALA A 565 14.82 -6.08 0.87
N ALA A 566 13.61 -5.93 1.43
CA ALA A 566 13.24 -6.46 2.74
C ALA A 566 12.76 -7.92 2.68
N LYS A 567 12.79 -8.59 1.52
CA LYS A 567 12.29 -9.96 1.29
C LYS A 567 10.80 -10.15 1.62
N ILE A 568 10.02 -9.07 1.65
CA ILE A 568 8.57 -9.12 1.84
C ILE A 568 7.95 -9.32 0.47
N LYS A 569 7.51 -10.55 0.20
CA LYS A 569 6.89 -10.90 -1.07
C LYS A 569 5.38 -10.66 -0.99
N GLY A 570 4.87 -9.86 -1.91
CA GLY A 570 3.52 -10.04 -2.43
C GLY A 570 3.60 -11.09 -3.54
N THR A 571 2.53 -11.83 -3.80
CA THR A 571 2.40 -12.64 -5.02
C THR A 571 2.20 -11.74 -6.25
N VAL A 572 3.04 -10.73 -6.40
CA VAL A 572 3.11 -9.98 -7.64
C VAL A 572 3.75 -10.98 -8.57
N LYS A 573 2.94 -11.60 -9.42
CA LYS A 573 3.49 -12.06 -10.69
C LYS A 573 4.10 -10.80 -11.27
N GLU A 574 5.43 -10.69 -11.16
CA GLU A 574 6.18 -9.86 -12.07
C GLU A 574 5.57 -10.12 -13.44
N ASN A 575 5.33 -9.05 -14.20
CA ASN A 575 5.14 -9.21 -15.63
C ASN A 575 6.44 -9.82 -16.20
N GLU A 576 6.67 -11.12 -16.01
CA GLU A 576 6.96 -11.95 -17.17
C GLU A 576 5.92 -11.52 -18.18
N LYS A 577 6.37 -11.00 -19.32
CA LYS A 577 5.51 -10.76 -20.49
C LYS A 577 4.49 -11.89 -20.52
N THR A 578 3.25 -11.60 -20.09
CA THR A 578 2.15 -12.52 -20.28
C THR A 578 2.11 -12.68 -21.79
N ALA A 579 2.45 -13.89 -22.23
CA ALA A 579 2.19 -14.24 -23.61
C ALA A 579 0.72 -13.89 -23.84
N GLU A 580 0.43 -13.06 -24.85
CA GLU A 580 -0.94 -12.81 -25.27
C GLU A 580 -1.65 -14.15 -25.35
N ASN A 581 -2.78 -14.31 -24.64
CA ASN A 581 -3.57 -15.53 -24.66
C ASN A 581 -3.85 -15.93 -26.11
N GLN A 582 -3.42 -17.13 -26.52
CA GLN A 582 -3.70 -17.60 -27.87
C GLN A 582 -5.08 -18.26 -27.86
N LEU A 583 -5.92 -17.96 -28.85
CA LEU A 583 -7.20 -18.65 -28.97
C LEU A 583 -6.96 -20.16 -29.25
N PRO A 584 -7.79 -21.08 -28.72
CA PRO A 584 -7.68 -22.50 -28.99
C PRO A 584 -7.71 -22.83 -30.48
N GLU A 585 -6.83 -23.73 -30.91
CA GLU A 585 -6.89 -24.33 -32.23
C GLU A 585 -7.95 -25.44 -32.25
N LEU A 586 -9.11 -25.14 -32.82
CA LEU A 586 -10.22 -26.08 -32.99
C LEU A 586 -10.18 -26.71 -34.40
N THR A 587 -9.83 -27.99 -34.46
CA THR A 587 -9.84 -28.79 -35.68
C THR A 587 -11.15 -29.58 -35.78
N VAL A 588 -11.96 -29.26 -36.80
CA VAL A 588 -13.20 -29.96 -37.14
C VAL A 588 -13.14 -30.36 -38.61
N PRO A 589 -13.49 -31.61 -38.98
CA PRO A 589 -13.57 -32.01 -40.39
C PRO A 589 -14.63 -31.16 -41.10
N LEU A 590 -14.26 -30.50 -42.19
CA LEU A 590 -15.11 -29.54 -42.90
C LEU A 590 -16.38 -30.20 -43.49
N THR A 591 -16.24 -31.42 -44.00
CA THR A 591 -17.36 -32.20 -44.55
C THR A 591 -17.19 -33.68 -44.25
N ILE A 592 -18.28 -34.34 -43.87
CA ILE A 592 -18.37 -35.79 -43.75
C ILE A 592 -19.55 -36.28 -44.58
N THR A 593 -19.32 -37.37 -45.32
CA THR A 593 -20.34 -38.02 -46.13
C THR A 593 -20.76 -39.33 -45.49
N LEU A 594 -22.06 -39.48 -45.27
CA LEU A 594 -22.71 -40.65 -44.71
C LEU A 594 -23.70 -41.21 -45.73
N ARG A 595 -23.98 -42.51 -45.67
CA ARG A 595 -25.12 -43.10 -46.39
C ARG A 595 -26.35 -43.08 -45.49
N VAL A 596 -27.52 -43.10 -46.12
CA VAL A 596 -28.78 -43.25 -45.38
C VAL A 596 -28.70 -44.46 -44.44
N GLY A 597 -28.86 -44.20 -43.14
CA GLY A 597 -28.82 -45.21 -42.08
C GLY A 597 -27.47 -45.37 -41.36
N ASP A 598 -26.41 -44.68 -41.78
CA ASP A 598 -25.12 -44.71 -41.07
C ASP A 598 -25.21 -44.00 -39.70
N THR A 599 -24.35 -44.41 -38.76
CA THR A 599 -24.23 -43.77 -37.44
C THR A 599 -23.31 -42.56 -37.53
N PHE A 600 -23.75 -41.41 -36.98
CA PHE A 600 -22.95 -40.19 -36.88
C PHE A 600 -22.55 -39.93 -35.42
N ASP A 601 -21.25 -39.77 -35.16
CA ASP A 601 -20.70 -39.31 -33.88
C ASP A 601 -20.15 -37.88 -34.06
N PRO A 602 -20.79 -36.85 -33.48
CA PRO A 602 -20.40 -35.45 -33.62
C PRO A 602 -18.98 -35.15 -33.13
N MET A 603 -18.42 -35.96 -32.22
CA MET A 603 -17.07 -35.74 -31.68
C MET A 603 -15.99 -36.52 -32.42
N SER A 604 -16.36 -37.32 -33.41
CA SER A 604 -15.39 -38.12 -34.19
C SER A 604 -14.46 -37.21 -35.00
N ASN A 605 -13.15 -37.34 -34.76
CA ASN A 605 -12.08 -36.56 -35.39
C ASN A 605 -12.12 -35.04 -35.09
N VAL A 606 -12.82 -34.63 -34.04
CA VAL A 606 -12.74 -33.27 -33.50
C VAL A 606 -11.58 -33.20 -32.51
N LYS A 607 -10.75 -32.16 -32.61
CA LYS A 607 -9.68 -31.89 -31.65
C LYS A 607 -9.64 -30.41 -31.31
N ALA A 608 -9.39 -30.09 -30.05
CA ALA A 608 -9.09 -28.73 -29.63
C ALA A 608 -7.79 -28.75 -28.82
N VAL A 609 -6.81 -27.96 -29.26
CA VAL A 609 -5.55 -27.80 -28.54
C VAL A 609 -5.29 -26.33 -28.35
N ASP A 610 -4.87 -26.01 -27.15
CA ASP A 610 -4.49 -24.67 -26.75
C ASP A 610 -3.03 -24.69 -26.31
N LYS A 611 -2.30 -23.61 -26.60
CA LYS A 611 -0.88 -23.56 -26.33
C LYS A 611 -0.60 -23.40 -24.84
N GLU A 612 -1.48 -22.71 -24.13
CA GLU A 612 -1.38 -22.40 -22.71
C GLU A 612 -2.11 -23.47 -21.85
N ASP A 613 -3.21 -24.05 -22.36
CA ASP A 613 -4.05 -25.02 -21.63
C ASP A 613 -3.92 -26.48 -22.09
N GLY A 614 -3.19 -26.75 -23.17
CA GLY A 614 -3.01 -28.11 -23.71
C GLY A 614 -4.26 -28.65 -24.41
N ASP A 615 -4.56 -29.95 -24.26
CA ASP A 615 -5.67 -30.59 -24.96
C ASP A 615 -7.02 -30.23 -24.33
N LEU A 616 -7.79 -29.43 -25.06
CA LEU A 616 -9.13 -28.97 -24.70
C LEU A 616 -10.24 -29.79 -25.39
N THR A 617 -9.94 -30.89 -26.06
CA THR A 617 -10.91 -31.66 -26.85
C THR A 617 -12.14 -32.08 -26.03
N ASN A 618 -11.95 -32.42 -24.75
CA ASN A 618 -13.04 -32.78 -23.84
C ASN A 618 -13.93 -31.61 -23.41
N LYS A 619 -13.51 -30.36 -23.67
CA LYS A 619 -14.27 -29.13 -23.38
C LYS A 619 -15.04 -28.60 -24.59
N VAL A 620 -14.87 -29.20 -25.77
CA VAL A 620 -15.58 -28.79 -27.00
C VAL A 620 -17.08 -29.05 -26.83
N LYS A 621 -17.89 -28.04 -27.09
CA LYS A 621 -19.35 -28.11 -27.16
C LYS A 621 -19.77 -28.10 -28.63
N TYR A 622 -20.85 -28.81 -28.97
CA TYR A 622 -21.42 -28.79 -30.31
C TYR A 622 -22.94 -28.58 -30.28
N LYS A 623 -23.48 -28.07 -31.39
CA LYS A 623 -24.91 -27.83 -31.60
C LYS A 623 -25.28 -28.12 -33.05
N GLY A 624 -26.26 -28.97 -33.26
CA GLY A 624 -26.74 -29.37 -34.59
C GLY A 624 -27.35 -30.77 -34.51
N ASP A 625 -28.44 -31.00 -35.23
CA ASP A 625 -29.12 -32.29 -35.26
C ASP A 625 -29.01 -32.88 -36.68
N VAL A 626 -28.48 -34.11 -36.78
CA VAL A 626 -28.17 -34.77 -38.04
C VAL A 626 -29.06 -35.99 -38.19
N ASP A 627 -30.06 -35.91 -39.07
CA ASP A 627 -30.98 -37.02 -39.35
C ASP A 627 -30.42 -37.91 -40.46
N THR A 628 -29.67 -38.95 -40.08
CA THR A 628 -29.05 -39.88 -41.06
C THR A 628 -30.08 -40.78 -41.78
N SER A 629 -31.37 -40.73 -41.43
CA SER A 629 -32.42 -41.47 -42.14
C SER A 629 -32.91 -40.78 -43.42
N LYS A 630 -32.58 -39.50 -43.60
CA LYS A 630 -33.01 -38.70 -44.76
C LYS A 630 -31.80 -38.18 -45.53
N PRO A 631 -31.72 -38.42 -46.85
CA PRO A 631 -30.75 -37.74 -47.69
C PRO A 631 -30.86 -36.23 -47.55
N GLY A 632 -29.72 -35.56 -47.41
CA GLY A 632 -29.70 -34.12 -47.18
C GLY A 632 -28.38 -33.63 -46.61
N THR A 633 -28.27 -32.33 -46.48
CA THR A 633 -27.11 -31.65 -45.91
C THR A 633 -27.48 -31.07 -44.56
N TYR A 634 -26.73 -31.45 -43.52
CA TYR A 634 -26.91 -31.02 -42.13
C TYR A 634 -25.69 -30.22 -41.67
N ILE A 635 -25.88 -29.29 -40.74
CA ILE A 635 -24.80 -28.43 -40.21
C ILE A 635 -24.66 -28.69 -38.71
N VAL A 636 -23.42 -28.87 -38.27
CA VAL A 636 -23.06 -28.99 -36.85
C VAL A 636 -22.05 -27.90 -36.51
N ASP A 637 -22.41 -27.06 -35.54
CA ASP A 637 -21.58 -25.98 -35.01
C ASP A 637 -20.79 -26.46 -33.79
N TYR A 638 -19.53 -26.06 -33.66
CA TYR A 638 -18.62 -26.40 -32.57
C TYR A 638 -18.08 -25.13 -31.92
N SER A 639 -17.84 -25.17 -30.61
CA SER A 639 -17.21 -24.09 -29.83
C SER A 639 -16.37 -24.64 -28.69
N VAL A 640 -15.22 -24.02 -28.41
CA VAL A 640 -14.37 -24.33 -27.26
C VAL A 640 -13.84 -23.05 -26.63
N VAL A 641 -13.79 -23.02 -25.30
CA VAL A 641 -13.30 -21.87 -24.52
C VAL A 641 -12.11 -22.30 -23.66
N ASP A 642 -11.02 -21.54 -23.71
CA ASP A 642 -9.81 -21.75 -22.90
C ASP A 642 -9.98 -21.27 -21.44
N SER A 643 -8.96 -21.45 -20.60
CA SER A 643 -8.98 -21.03 -19.19
C SER A 643 -8.87 -19.51 -18.99
N GLN A 644 -8.45 -18.79 -20.03
CA GLN A 644 -8.25 -17.34 -20.06
C GLN A 644 -9.41 -16.60 -20.77
N GLY A 645 -10.46 -17.31 -21.18
CA GLY A 645 -11.70 -16.78 -21.78
C GLY A 645 -11.73 -16.68 -23.31
N GLY A 646 -10.69 -17.14 -24.02
CA GLY A 646 -10.65 -17.17 -25.49
C GLY A 646 -11.57 -18.23 -26.09
N ASN A 647 -12.37 -17.87 -27.10
CA ASN A 647 -13.40 -18.72 -27.70
C ASN A 647 -13.18 -18.92 -29.21
N THR A 648 -13.06 -20.17 -29.65
CA THR A 648 -12.96 -20.55 -31.06
C THR A 648 -14.17 -21.36 -31.50
N THR A 649 -14.73 -21.04 -32.67
CA THR A 649 -15.87 -21.74 -33.26
C THR A 649 -15.54 -22.34 -34.63
N ALA A 650 -16.13 -23.48 -34.97
CA ALA A 650 -16.01 -24.14 -36.28
C ALA A 650 -17.34 -24.78 -36.70
N THR A 651 -17.50 -25.07 -37.98
CA THR A 651 -18.72 -25.69 -38.54
C THR A 651 -18.39 -26.89 -39.40
N GLN A 652 -19.12 -28.00 -39.23
CA GLN A 652 -19.05 -29.19 -40.07
C GLN A 652 -20.32 -29.32 -40.91
N THR A 653 -20.14 -29.68 -42.19
CA THR A 653 -21.22 -30.08 -43.09
C THR A 653 -21.32 -31.60 -43.14
N VAL A 654 -22.48 -32.16 -42.80
CA VAL A 654 -22.75 -33.61 -42.92
C VAL A 654 -23.66 -33.86 -44.11
N ILE A 655 -23.18 -34.60 -45.10
CA ILE A 655 -23.95 -34.96 -46.29
C ILE A 655 -24.42 -36.40 -46.16
N VAL A 656 -25.73 -36.60 -46.15
CA VAL A 656 -26.34 -37.94 -46.19
C VAL A 656 -26.74 -38.22 -47.64
N GLU A 657 -26.07 -39.18 -48.28
CA GLU A 657 -26.30 -39.54 -49.68
C GLU A 657 -27.41 -40.58 -49.84
N GLY A 658 -28.28 -40.36 -50.84
CA GLY A 658 -29.18 -41.38 -51.37
C GLY A 658 -28.47 -42.28 -52.38
N ASN A 659 -28.81 -43.57 -52.41
CA ASN A 659 -28.20 -44.52 -53.36
C ASN A 659 -28.57 -44.19 -54.82
N GLY A 660 -27.71 -43.44 -55.54
CA GLY A 660 -27.57 -43.64 -57.00
C GLY A 660 -27.54 -42.46 -57.99
N GLU A 661 -26.99 -41.28 -57.70
CA GLU A 661 -26.67 -40.29 -58.76
C GLU A 661 -25.22 -39.77 -58.67
N LYS A 662 -24.54 -39.59 -59.81
CA LYS A 662 -23.20 -38.96 -59.86
C LYS A 662 -23.37 -37.44 -59.74
N LEU A 663 -22.98 -36.90 -58.59
CA LEU A 663 -22.96 -35.47 -58.32
C LEU A 663 -21.80 -34.77 -59.05
N ASP A 664 -22.09 -33.55 -59.50
CA ASP A 664 -21.11 -32.51 -59.84
C ASP A 664 -20.58 -31.92 -58.53
N LEU A 665 -19.26 -31.79 -58.39
CA LEU A 665 -18.63 -31.40 -57.13
C LEU A 665 -18.32 -29.91 -57.14
N ASN A 666 -18.49 -29.26 -55.99
CA ASN A 666 -18.10 -27.86 -55.83
C ASN A 666 -16.58 -27.68 -56.04
N PRO A 667 -16.14 -26.52 -56.54
CA PRO A 667 -14.72 -26.21 -56.67
C PRO A 667 -14.03 -26.15 -55.30
N THR A 668 -12.80 -26.65 -55.23
CA THR A 668 -11.95 -26.56 -54.03
C THR A 668 -11.17 -25.26 -54.06
N LEU A 669 -11.51 -24.32 -53.17
CA LEU A 669 -10.82 -23.03 -52.99
C LEU A 669 -9.87 -23.07 -51.80
N THR A 670 -8.57 -23.00 -52.06
CA THR A 670 -7.50 -22.96 -51.07
C THR A 670 -7.00 -21.53 -50.92
N VAL A 671 -7.16 -20.96 -49.72
CA VAL A 671 -6.71 -19.61 -49.36
C VAL A 671 -6.00 -19.70 -48.01
N PRO A 672 -4.87 -18.99 -47.80
CA PRO A 672 -4.27 -18.89 -46.47
C PRO A 672 -5.27 -18.29 -45.48
N THR A 673 -5.46 -18.94 -44.33
CA THR A 673 -6.41 -18.47 -43.31
C THR A 673 -5.94 -17.18 -42.65
N ALA A 674 -4.64 -17.04 -42.42
CA ALA A 674 -4.04 -15.84 -41.84
C ALA A 674 -2.66 -15.52 -42.43
N THR A 675 -2.28 -14.25 -42.42
CA THR A 675 -0.92 -13.79 -42.75
C THR A 675 -0.59 -12.54 -41.93
N THR A 676 0.64 -12.47 -41.43
CA THR A 676 1.15 -11.29 -40.70
C THR A 676 2.21 -10.60 -41.53
N ILE A 677 2.10 -9.29 -41.65
CA ILE A 677 3.06 -8.40 -42.30
C ILE A 677 3.32 -7.19 -41.39
N HIS A 678 4.39 -6.44 -41.61
CA HIS A 678 4.66 -5.22 -40.85
C HIS A 678 4.22 -3.97 -41.61
N VAL A 679 4.02 -2.87 -40.89
CA VAL A 679 3.74 -1.56 -41.50
C VAL A 679 4.82 -1.24 -42.53
N GLY A 680 4.39 -0.99 -43.77
CA GLY A 680 5.24 -0.68 -44.92
C GLY A 680 5.66 -1.88 -45.77
N ASP A 681 5.39 -3.11 -45.36
CA ASP A 681 5.68 -4.30 -46.16
C ASP A 681 4.75 -4.39 -47.40
N SER A 682 5.22 -5.00 -48.49
CA SER A 682 4.41 -5.28 -49.68
C SER A 682 3.55 -6.54 -49.50
N PHE A 683 2.27 -6.50 -49.87
CA PHE A 683 1.35 -7.63 -49.76
C PHE A 683 0.63 -7.92 -51.09
N ASP A 684 0.68 -9.17 -51.55
CA ASP A 684 -0.05 -9.65 -52.73
C ASP A 684 -1.20 -10.61 -52.30
N PRO A 685 -2.47 -10.20 -52.47
CA PRO A 685 -3.65 -11.00 -52.12
C PRO A 685 -3.77 -12.35 -52.82
N MET A 686 -3.05 -12.58 -53.94
CA MET A 686 -3.16 -13.80 -54.73
C MET A 686 -1.98 -14.76 -54.57
N ALA A 687 -0.94 -14.39 -53.82
CA ALA A 687 0.35 -15.09 -53.78
C ALA A 687 0.31 -16.57 -53.36
N LYS A 688 -0.81 -17.06 -52.80
CA LYS A 688 -1.03 -18.45 -52.35
C LYS A 688 -2.46 -18.94 -52.52
N VAL A 689 -3.22 -18.35 -53.44
CA VAL A 689 -4.62 -18.70 -53.70
C VAL A 689 -4.68 -19.72 -54.84
N LEU A 690 -5.46 -20.78 -54.67
CA LEU A 690 -5.70 -21.81 -55.69
C LEU A 690 -7.17 -22.21 -55.69
N ALA A 691 -7.78 -22.33 -56.87
CA ALA A 691 -9.12 -22.87 -57.01
C ALA A 691 -9.10 -24.03 -58.02
N ILE A 692 -9.34 -25.26 -57.58
CA ILE A 692 -9.36 -26.45 -58.44
C ILE A 692 -10.74 -27.08 -58.40
N ASP A 693 -11.31 -27.26 -59.57
CA ASP A 693 -12.52 -28.03 -59.78
C ASP A 693 -12.18 -29.35 -60.49
N LYS A 694 -12.86 -30.43 -60.12
CA LYS A 694 -12.57 -31.76 -60.69
C LYS A 694 -13.14 -31.89 -62.11
N GLU A 695 -14.23 -31.21 -62.40
CA GLU A 695 -14.93 -31.23 -63.67
C GLU A 695 -14.52 -30.05 -64.58
N ASP A 696 -14.24 -28.88 -64.00
CA ASP A 696 -13.89 -27.62 -64.70
C ASP A 696 -12.40 -27.25 -64.65
N GLY A 697 -11.56 -27.98 -63.92
CA GLY A 697 -10.12 -27.78 -63.86
C GLY A 697 -9.69 -26.58 -63.00
N ASP A 698 -8.57 -25.94 -63.35
CA ASP A 698 -8.05 -24.80 -62.56
C ASP A 698 -8.84 -23.51 -62.82
N LEU A 699 -9.53 -23.05 -61.79
CA LEU A 699 -10.36 -21.85 -61.76
C LEU A 699 -9.67 -20.67 -61.05
N THR A 700 -8.39 -20.77 -60.69
CA THR A 700 -7.68 -19.76 -59.87
C THR A 700 -7.75 -18.35 -60.47
N SER A 701 -7.68 -18.25 -61.81
CA SER A 701 -7.80 -16.97 -62.53
C SER A 701 -9.20 -16.34 -62.47
N LYS A 702 -10.23 -17.11 -62.07
CA LYS A 702 -11.62 -16.66 -61.92
C LYS A 702 -11.98 -16.27 -60.48
N VAL A 703 -11.05 -16.39 -59.54
CA VAL A 703 -11.28 -16.01 -58.14
C VAL A 703 -11.44 -14.49 -58.05
N LYS A 704 -12.52 -14.05 -57.41
CA LYS A 704 -12.78 -12.64 -57.08
C LYS A 704 -12.38 -12.38 -55.64
N VAL A 705 -11.55 -11.35 -55.41
CA VAL A 705 -11.13 -10.92 -54.07
C VAL A 705 -11.89 -9.65 -53.71
N ASN A 706 -12.60 -9.69 -52.59
CA ASN A 706 -13.29 -8.55 -52.00
C ASN A 706 -12.59 -8.13 -50.71
N GLY A 707 -12.23 -6.85 -50.62
CA GLY A 707 -11.48 -6.26 -49.50
C GLY A 707 -10.14 -5.68 -49.94
N GLU A 708 -9.59 -4.78 -49.14
CA GLU A 708 -8.29 -4.16 -49.36
C GLU A 708 -7.47 -4.18 -48.06
N VAL A 709 -6.16 -4.39 -48.17
CA VAL A 709 -5.23 -4.36 -47.05
C VAL A 709 -4.43 -3.07 -47.12
N ASN A 710 -4.59 -2.17 -46.13
CA ASN A 710 -3.75 -0.98 -46.03
C ASN A 710 -2.48 -1.31 -45.25
N THR A 711 -1.38 -1.61 -45.97
CA THR A 711 -0.11 -1.99 -45.33
C THR A 711 0.60 -0.81 -44.65
N SER A 712 0.15 0.43 -44.85
CA SER A 712 0.70 1.61 -44.17
C SER A 712 0.08 1.88 -42.80
N LYS A 713 -0.95 1.11 -42.41
CA LYS A 713 -1.64 1.28 -41.12
C LYS A 713 -1.75 -0.05 -40.41
N ALA A 714 -1.26 -0.12 -39.17
CA ALA A 714 -1.42 -1.29 -38.34
C ALA A 714 -2.91 -1.60 -38.10
N GLY A 715 -3.26 -2.87 -38.09
CA GLY A 715 -4.65 -3.31 -38.00
C GLY A 715 -4.89 -4.67 -38.62
N ILE A 716 -6.11 -5.17 -38.47
CA ILE A 716 -6.56 -6.45 -38.99
C ILE A 716 -7.46 -6.19 -40.20
N TYR A 717 -7.09 -6.74 -41.35
CA TYR A 717 -7.82 -6.63 -42.60
C TYR A 717 -8.35 -8.01 -43.01
N VAL A 718 -9.60 -8.08 -43.48
CA VAL A 718 -10.21 -9.34 -43.89
C VAL A 718 -10.50 -9.30 -45.38
N LEU A 719 -9.93 -10.27 -46.11
CA LEU A 719 -10.18 -10.49 -47.54
C LEU A 719 -11.15 -11.66 -47.70
N THR A 720 -12.10 -11.52 -48.64
CA THR A 720 -13.06 -12.57 -48.99
C THR A 720 -12.86 -12.99 -50.45
N TYR A 721 -12.63 -14.28 -50.67
CA TYR A 721 -12.35 -14.89 -51.96
C TYR A 721 -13.56 -15.68 -52.41
N ILE A 722 -14.03 -15.45 -53.63
CA ILE A 722 -15.22 -16.11 -54.19
C ILE A 722 -14.86 -16.69 -55.55
N VAL A 723 -15.17 -17.97 -55.78
CA VAL A 723 -15.03 -18.61 -57.10
C VAL A 723 -16.26 -19.46 -57.41
N LYS A 724 -16.64 -19.46 -58.70
CA LYS A 724 -17.81 -20.13 -59.22
C LYS A 724 -17.44 -21.04 -60.38
N ASP A 725 -17.93 -22.27 -60.37
CA ASP A 725 -17.73 -23.25 -61.45
C ASP A 725 -18.69 -23.00 -62.64
N SER A 726 -18.63 -23.86 -63.66
CA SER A 726 -19.48 -23.75 -64.86
C SER A 726 -20.94 -24.14 -64.63
N LYS A 727 -21.25 -24.86 -63.55
CA LYS A 727 -22.61 -25.29 -63.17
C LYS A 727 -23.28 -24.36 -62.17
N GLY A 728 -22.54 -23.40 -61.65
CA GLY A 728 -23.02 -22.36 -60.76
C GLY A 728 -22.78 -22.64 -59.28
N HIS A 729 -21.99 -23.65 -58.91
CA HIS A 729 -21.57 -23.83 -57.52
C HIS A 729 -20.54 -22.77 -57.15
N GLU A 730 -20.78 -22.12 -56.03
CA GLU A 730 -20.01 -20.98 -55.56
C GLU A 730 -19.42 -21.31 -54.19
N VAL A 731 -18.10 -21.16 -54.07
CA VAL A 731 -17.40 -21.34 -52.80
C VAL A 731 -16.74 -20.04 -52.39
N THR A 732 -16.77 -19.79 -51.07
CA THR A 732 -16.23 -18.58 -50.47
C THR A 732 -15.23 -18.96 -49.39
N ALA A 733 -14.07 -18.28 -49.36
CA ALA A 733 -13.05 -18.41 -48.32
C ALA A 733 -12.62 -17.03 -47.82
N LYS A 734 -12.10 -16.94 -46.60
CA LYS A 734 -11.61 -15.68 -46.02
C LYS A 734 -10.14 -15.79 -45.61
N GLN A 735 -9.39 -14.71 -45.79
CA GLN A 735 -8.03 -14.54 -45.26
C GLN A 735 -8.01 -13.33 -44.33
N THR A 736 -7.42 -13.52 -43.14
CA THR A 736 -7.10 -12.42 -42.23
C THR A 736 -5.67 -11.96 -42.44
N VAL A 737 -5.46 -10.67 -42.65
CA VAL A 737 -4.13 -10.07 -42.79
C VAL A 737 -3.90 -9.11 -41.64
N THR A 738 -2.92 -9.43 -40.79
CA THR A 738 -2.55 -8.61 -39.64
C THR A 738 -1.35 -7.76 -40.01
N VAL A 739 -1.52 -6.43 -40.04
CA VAL A 739 -0.43 -5.47 -40.19
C VAL A 739 0.02 -5.07 -38.79
N LYS A 740 1.21 -5.50 -38.37
CA LYS A 740 1.80 -5.13 -37.07
C LYS A 740 2.74 -3.93 -37.21
N VAL A 741 2.78 -3.07 -36.19
CA VAL A 741 3.86 -2.09 -36.07
C VAL A 741 5.18 -2.87 -35.89
N ARG A 742 6.28 -2.40 -36.49
CA ARG A 742 7.59 -3.01 -36.22
C ARG A 742 7.95 -2.72 -34.77
N ASP A 743 8.36 -3.74 -34.03
CA ASP A 743 8.85 -3.57 -32.67
C ASP A 743 10.06 -2.62 -32.69
N GLU A 744 10.00 -1.54 -31.91
CA GLU A 744 11.18 -0.76 -31.59
C GLU A 744 12.10 -1.62 -30.73
N VAL A 745 13.33 -1.83 -31.19
CA VAL A 745 14.38 -2.41 -30.35
C VAL A 745 14.60 -1.42 -29.22
N LYS A 746 14.24 -1.81 -27.99
CA LYS A 746 14.38 -0.96 -26.81
C LYS A 746 15.87 -0.71 -26.58
N ASN A 747 16.33 0.51 -26.85
CA ASN A 747 17.67 0.97 -26.50
C ASN A 747 17.74 1.14 -24.98
N GLU A 748 18.82 0.68 -24.35
CA GLU A 748 19.05 0.94 -22.93
C GLU A 748 19.59 2.37 -22.75
N ILE A 749 19.44 2.94 -21.55
CA ILE A 749 20.01 4.26 -21.26
C ILE A 749 21.51 4.10 -20.96
N PRO A 750 22.37 5.06 -21.37
CA PRO A 750 23.81 4.96 -21.16
C PRO A 750 24.19 4.99 -19.67
N ILE A 751 25.22 4.23 -19.30
CA ILE A 751 25.78 4.20 -17.94
C ILE A 751 26.90 5.25 -17.85
N LEU A 752 26.70 6.28 -17.01
CA LEU A 752 27.68 7.34 -16.76
C LEU A 752 28.33 7.17 -15.38
N LYS A 753 29.65 6.94 -15.36
CA LYS A 753 30.49 6.84 -14.16
C LYS A 753 31.35 8.08 -14.01
N VAL A 754 31.13 8.80 -12.92
CA VAL A 754 31.89 10.00 -12.55
C VAL A 754 32.35 9.85 -11.10
N PRO A 755 33.58 10.26 -10.74
CA PRO A 755 34.03 10.25 -9.35
C PRO A 755 33.13 11.15 -8.49
N ALA A 756 32.53 10.61 -7.43
CA ALA A 756 31.60 11.37 -6.57
C ALA A 756 32.26 12.60 -5.91
N THR A 757 33.56 12.55 -5.61
CA THR A 757 34.31 13.69 -5.05
C THR A 757 35.77 13.69 -5.50
N THR A 758 36.28 14.86 -5.90
CA THR A 758 37.71 15.11 -6.20
C THR A 758 38.23 16.20 -5.27
N THR A 759 39.41 16.01 -4.68
CA THR A 759 40.07 17.04 -3.85
C THR A 759 41.31 17.57 -4.56
N ILE A 760 41.45 18.89 -4.64
CA ILE A 760 42.62 19.58 -5.20
C ILE A 760 43.09 20.68 -4.24
N THR A 761 44.32 21.17 -4.41
CA THR A 761 44.86 22.29 -3.64
C THR A 761 44.63 23.61 -4.38
N GLU A 762 44.54 24.71 -3.64
CA GLU A 762 44.38 26.06 -4.19
C GLU A 762 45.45 26.35 -5.26
N GLY A 763 44.97 26.75 -6.44
CA GLY A 763 45.78 27.04 -7.62
C GLY A 763 46.16 25.83 -8.48
N ASP A 764 45.76 24.61 -8.10
CA ASP A 764 45.96 23.43 -8.95
C ASP A 764 45.11 23.51 -10.23
N ARG A 765 45.58 22.81 -11.28
CA ARG A 765 44.79 22.63 -12.51
C ARG A 765 43.79 21.50 -12.26
N PHE A 766 42.52 21.77 -12.52
CA PHE A 766 41.46 20.77 -12.51
C PHE A 766 41.02 20.47 -13.93
N ASP A 767 41.01 19.19 -14.29
CA ASP A 767 40.47 18.69 -15.56
C ASP A 767 39.18 17.90 -15.28
N PRO A 768 38.01 18.40 -15.71
CA PRO A 768 36.71 17.79 -15.44
C PRO A 768 36.54 16.40 -16.07
N MET A 769 37.34 16.01 -17.06
CA MET A 769 37.18 14.71 -17.71
C MET A 769 37.99 13.58 -17.05
N VAL A 770 38.79 13.89 -16.02
CA VAL A 770 39.61 12.87 -15.34
C VAL A 770 38.72 11.91 -14.54
N GLY A 771 38.76 10.62 -14.91
CA GLY A 771 38.02 9.55 -14.24
C GLY A 771 36.55 9.41 -14.69
N VAL A 772 36.13 10.17 -15.70
CA VAL A 772 34.79 10.09 -16.30
C VAL A 772 34.77 8.99 -17.36
N LEU A 773 33.79 8.10 -17.29
CA LEU A 773 33.55 7.03 -18.26
C LEU A 773 32.05 6.93 -18.56
N ALA A 774 31.69 6.72 -19.82
CA ALA A 774 30.32 6.44 -20.22
C ALA A 774 30.26 5.26 -21.17
N THR A 775 29.40 4.29 -20.88
CA THR A 775 29.21 3.10 -21.70
C THR A 775 27.74 2.86 -21.92
N ASP A 776 27.37 2.59 -23.15
CA ASP A 776 26.04 2.18 -23.57
C ASP A 776 26.10 0.74 -24.10
N LYS A 777 25.02 -0.02 -23.94
CA LYS A 777 24.99 -1.43 -24.33
C LYS A 777 24.95 -1.59 -25.85
N GLU A 778 24.25 -0.69 -26.54
CA GLU A 778 24.05 -0.71 -27.98
C GLU A 778 25.11 0.12 -28.72
N ASP A 779 25.54 1.25 -28.15
CA ASP A 779 26.53 2.17 -28.75
C ASP A 779 27.98 1.95 -28.27
N GLY A 780 28.18 1.12 -27.24
CA GLY A 780 29.51 0.83 -26.70
C GLY A 780 30.09 1.98 -25.86
N ASP A 781 31.38 2.27 -26.02
CA ASP A 781 32.01 3.37 -25.26
C ASP A 781 31.60 4.73 -25.82
N VAL A 782 30.76 5.44 -25.07
CA VAL A 782 30.23 6.77 -25.42
C VAL A 782 30.89 7.87 -24.58
N THR A 783 32.03 7.60 -23.94
CA THR A 783 32.74 8.57 -23.07
C THR A 783 33.08 9.88 -23.79
N SER A 784 33.34 9.84 -25.11
CA SER A 784 33.60 11.04 -25.92
C SER A 784 32.39 11.97 -26.07
N ASN A 785 31.19 11.45 -25.80
CA ASN A 785 29.93 12.18 -25.94
C ASN A 785 29.48 12.82 -24.63
N VAL A 786 30.25 12.65 -23.54
CA VAL A 786 29.95 13.26 -22.26
C VAL A 786 30.16 14.78 -22.37
N THR A 787 29.13 15.53 -22.04
CA THR A 787 29.18 16.97 -21.81
C THR A 787 29.13 17.27 -20.32
N TYR A 788 29.58 18.45 -19.91
CA TYR A 788 29.48 18.88 -18.51
C TYR A 788 29.17 20.37 -18.41
N GLU A 789 28.45 20.73 -17.36
CA GLU A 789 28.12 22.10 -16.99
C GLU A 789 28.60 22.39 -15.56
N GLY A 790 29.12 23.59 -15.35
CA GLY A 790 29.73 24.02 -14.09
C GLY A 790 31.18 24.45 -14.28
N THR A 791 31.66 25.31 -13.38
CA THR A 791 33.04 25.82 -13.40
C THR A 791 33.64 25.71 -12.00
N VAL A 792 34.86 25.19 -11.90
CA VAL A 792 35.62 25.14 -10.65
C VAL A 792 36.59 26.31 -10.62
N ASP A 793 36.39 27.26 -9.71
CA ASP A 793 37.34 28.34 -9.46
C ASP A 793 38.43 27.85 -8.50
N THR A 794 39.51 27.30 -9.05
CA THR A 794 40.58 26.71 -8.23
C THR A 794 41.38 27.74 -7.42
N SER A 795 41.11 29.04 -7.58
CA SER A 795 41.68 30.11 -6.75
C SER A 795 40.88 30.41 -5.48
N LYS A 796 39.72 29.76 -5.31
CA LYS A 796 38.89 29.93 -4.12
C LYS A 796 38.73 28.60 -3.40
N ILE A 797 39.10 28.58 -2.12
CA ILE A 797 38.83 27.46 -1.23
C ILE A 797 37.31 27.27 -1.11
N GLY A 798 36.84 26.05 -1.29
CA GLY A 798 35.41 25.74 -1.26
C GLY A 798 35.05 24.46 -2.00
N THR A 799 33.76 24.14 -2.01
CA THR A 799 33.20 23.01 -2.74
C THR A 799 32.49 23.53 -3.99
N PHE A 800 32.83 22.99 -5.15
CA PHE A 800 32.23 23.29 -6.44
C PHE A 800 31.51 22.05 -6.97
N GLU A 801 30.46 22.26 -7.74
CA GLU A 801 29.67 21.17 -8.34
C GLU A 801 29.77 21.22 -9.86
N ILE A 802 29.93 20.05 -10.47
CA ILE A 802 29.91 19.87 -11.92
C ILE A 802 28.87 18.81 -12.25
N ILE A 803 27.99 19.12 -13.19
CA ILE A 803 26.96 18.22 -13.68
C ILE A 803 27.44 17.67 -15.02
N TYR A 804 27.51 16.34 -15.12
CA TYR A 804 27.86 15.63 -16.35
C TYR A 804 26.59 15.08 -16.98
N SER A 805 26.53 15.10 -18.30
CA SER A 805 25.48 14.46 -19.09
C SER A 805 26.07 13.68 -20.26
N VAL A 806 25.44 12.58 -20.63
CA VAL A 806 25.78 11.86 -21.86
C VAL A 806 24.51 11.36 -22.53
N LYS A 807 24.53 11.45 -23.86
CA LYS A 807 23.43 11.03 -24.72
C LYS A 807 23.88 9.89 -25.64
N ASP A 808 23.04 8.88 -25.78
CA ASP A 808 23.25 7.79 -26.74
C ASP A 808 22.86 8.21 -28.17
N SER A 809 23.04 7.32 -29.14
CA SER A 809 22.79 7.58 -30.56
C SER A 809 21.31 7.74 -30.93
N VAL A 810 20.41 7.28 -30.05
CA VAL A 810 18.95 7.38 -30.23
C VAL A 810 18.32 8.51 -29.40
N GLY A 811 19.10 9.15 -28.54
CA GLY A 811 18.71 10.34 -27.80
C GLY A 811 18.32 10.13 -26.34
N ASN A 812 18.61 8.98 -25.71
CA ASN A 812 18.43 8.85 -24.26
C ASN A 812 19.59 9.51 -23.52
N GLU A 813 19.29 10.16 -22.40
CA GLU A 813 20.23 11.02 -21.70
C GLU A 813 20.27 10.71 -20.20
N VAL A 814 21.47 10.66 -19.61
CA VAL A 814 21.69 10.46 -18.18
C VAL A 814 22.50 11.63 -17.61
N HIS A 815 22.23 12.01 -16.37
CA HIS A 815 22.97 13.06 -15.65
C HIS A 815 23.59 12.52 -14.36
N THR A 816 24.75 13.04 -13.97
CA THR A 816 25.36 12.78 -12.66
C THR A 816 26.18 13.98 -12.18
N MET A 817 26.48 14.05 -10.89
CA MET A 817 27.16 15.19 -10.26
C MET A 817 28.51 14.77 -9.66
N GLN A 818 29.54 15.61 -9.84
CA GLN A 818 30.79 15.56 -9.09
C GLN A 818 30.92 16.75 -8.14
N LYS A 819 31.38 16.49 -6.92
CA LYS A 819 31.83 17.54 -5.98
C LYS A 819 33.35 17.72 -6.05
N VAL A 820 33.82 18.95 -6.26
CA VAL A 820 35.26 19.29 -6.29
C VAL A 820 35.59 20.16 -5.09
N LEU A 821 36.44 19.64 -4.21
CA LEU A 821 36.86 20.31 -2.97
C LEU A 821 38.25 20.94 -3.14
N VAL A 822 38.31 22.27 -3.14
CA VAL A 822 39.56 23.04 -3.20
C VAL A 822 40.01 23.36 -1.77
N LYS A 823 41.19 22.87 -1.37
CA LYS A 823 41.77 23.05 -0.03
C LYS A 823 42.97 24.00 -0.06
N ASP A 824 43.27 24.62 1.08
CA ASP A 824 44.42 25.53 1.25
C ASP A 824 45.76 24.87 0.87
N LYS A 825 46.67 25.67 0.33
CA LYS A 825 48.04 25.28 0.00
C LYS A 825 48.92 25.43 1.24
N ASP A 826 49.11 24.33 1.96
CA ASP A 826 50.02 24.27 3.11
C ASP A 826 51.44 24.77 2.74
N ILE A 827 51.76 26.03 3.09
CA ILE A 827 53.14 26.55 3.07
C ILE A 827 53.80 26.16 4.39
N SER A 828 54.45 25.00 4.41
CA SER A 828 55.46 24.71 5.42
C SER A 828 56.75 25.48 5.09
N LYS A 829 57.06 26.51 5.89
CA LYS A 829 58.43 27.06 5.98
C LYS A 829 58.98 26.80 7.39
N ALA A 830 60.04 26.00 7.43
CA ALA A 830 60.86 25.80 8.63
C ALA A 830 61.89 26.93 8.82
N ASN A 831 61.97 27.37 10.08
CA ASN A 831 63.11 27.93 10.84
C ASN A 831 63.82 29.24 10.44
N GLY A 832 63.82 30.17 11.42
CA GLY A 832 64.82 31.23 11.58
C GLY A 832 64.55 32.10 12.81
N LEU A 833 65.23 31.82 13.93
CA LEU A 833 65.25 32.60 15.18
C LEU A 833 65.69 34.06 14.99
N THR A 834 65.12 35.00 15.76
CA THR A 834 65.83 35.86 16.75
C THR A 834 64.89 36.83 17.47
N ASN A 835 65.26 37.13 18.73
CA ASN A 835 64.57 37.89 19.78
C ASN A 835 64.38 39.39 19.50
N ASN A 836 63.28 40.00 19.98
CA ASN A 836 63.27 40.90 21.16
C ASN A 836 61.91 41.63 21.38
N ASN A 837 61.39 41.48 22.61
CA ASN A 837 60.72 42.43 23.52
C ASN A 837 59.98 43.67 22.98
N ASN A 838 58.65 43.74 23.19
CA ASN A 838 58.02 44.57 24.24
C ASN A 838 56.46 44.47 24.23
N ILE A 839 55.92 44.33 25.45
CA ILE A 839 54.51 44.36 25.92
C ILE A 839 54.09 45.85 26.14
N PRO A 840 52.80 46.30 26.37
CA PRO A 840 51.47 45.63 26.44
C PRO A 840 50.28 46.32 25.70
N ASN A 841 49.10 45.65 25.83
CA ASN A 841 47.73 46.17 26.00
C ASN A 841 46.93 46.47 24.71
N ASN A 842 45.69 46.03 24.49
CA ASN A 842 44.63 45.46 25.34
C ASN A 842 43.40 45.08 24.47
N SER A 843 42.60 44.14 24.99
CA SER A 843 41.14 43.96 24.82
C SER A 843 40.53 43.31 23.57
N ASN A 844 39.91 42.13 23.86
CA ASN A 844 38.63 41.58 23.41
C ASN A 844 38.48 41.22 21.91
N SER A 845 37.93 40.08 21.48
CA SER A 845 36.95 39.16 22.08
C SER A 845 37.03 37.77 21.43
N TYR A 846 36.70 36.73 22.21
CA TYR A 846 36.54 35.34 21.81
C TYR A 846 35.35 35.10 20.86
N LYS A 847 35.53 34.25 19.84
CA LYS A 847 34.56 33.23 19.41
C LYS A 847 35.33 31.96 19.06
N LYS A 848 34.94 30.84 19.70
CA LYS A 848 35.57 29.52 19.64
C LYS A 848 34.51 28.57 19.07
N GLU A 849 34.74 28.06 17.87
CA GLU A 849 34.07 26.87 17.35
C GLU A 849 34.75 25.63 17.95
N SER A 850 33.93 24.67 18.38
CA SER A 850 34.35 23.38 18.92
C SER A 850 34.14 22.31 17.86
N THR A 851 35.25 21.81 17.31
CA THR A 851 35.33 20.59 16.51
C THR A 851 35.27 19.34 17.39
N TYR A 852 34.42 18.39 17.00
CA TYR A 852 34.38 17.00 17.46
C TYR A 852 35.70 16.27 17.17
N LYS A 853 36.14 15.43 18.10
CA LYS A 853 37.34 14.60 17.99
C LYS A 853 36.94 13.13 18.18
N GLU A 854 37.11 12.32 17.14
CA GLU A 854 37.08 10.87 17.22
C GLU A 854 38.27 10.34 18.04
N LEU A 855 38.08 9.21 18.73
CA LEU A 855 39.11 8.43 19.41
C LEU A 855 39.16 6.99 18.86
N PRO A 856 40.34 6.34 18.87
CA PRO A 856 40.60 5.11 18.13
C PRO A 856 40.41 3.82 18.96
N ASN A 857 40.28 2.69 18.25
CA ASN A 857 40.26 1.33 18.79
C ASN A 857 41.65 0.81 19.19
N THR A 858 41.76 0.11 20.33
CA THR A 858 42.26 -1.29 20.51
C THR A 858 42.61 -1.63 21.97
N GLY A 859 42.23 -2.83 22.44
CA GLY A 859 43.11 -3.70 23.25
C GLY A 859 42.94 -3.83 24.78
N ALA A 860 42.19 -4.87 25.20
CA ALA A 860 42.41 -5.82 26.32
C ALA A 860 42.55 -5.38 27.81
N SER A 861 41.55 -5.81 28.61
CA SER A 861 41.63 -6.55 29.89
C SER A 861 42.22 -5.90 31.17
N THR A 862 41.37 -5.56 32.17
CA THR A 862 41.17 -6.32 33.44
C THR A 862 40.31 -5.55 34.48
N THR A 863 39.25 -6.21 34.95
CA THR A 863 38.64 -6.24 36.29
C THR A 863 38.16 -4.99 37.07
N ASN A 864 36.87 -5.08 37.43
CA ASN A 864 36.19 -4.66 38.67
C ASN A 864 35.80 -3.18 38.86
N SER A 865 34.53 -2.85 38.58
CA SER A 865 33.44 -2.73 39.59
C SER A 865 32.38 -1.69 39.19
N ALA A 866 31.11 -2.01 39.51
CA ALA A 866 29.92 -1.17 39.53
C ALA A 866 29.30 -0.76 38.17
N THR A 867 28.76 -1.75 37.46
CA THR A 867 27.64 -1.60 36.52
C THR A 867 26.31 -1.63 37.27
N MET A 868 25.49 -0.58 37.20
CA MET A 868 24.04 -0.68 37.44
C MET A 868 23.34 0.62 36.97
N GLY A 869 22.33 0.47 36.11
CA GLY A 869 21.36 1.51 35.77
C GLY A 869 21.23 1.81 34.27
N ILE A 870 20.68 0.88 33.48
CA ILE A 870 20.04 1.15 32.17
C ILE A 870 18.84 0.21 32.04
N TRP A 871 17.75 0.73 31.44
CA TRP A 871 16.58 0.07 30.82
C TRP A 871 15.25 0.13 31.58
N MET A 872 14.29 0.91 31.06
CA MET A 872 12.94 0.45 30.68
C MET A 872 12.21 1.54 29.88
N VAL A 873 11.91 1.25 28.59
CA VAL A 873 10.85 1.88 27.79
C VAL A 873 9.99 0.69 27.35
N ILE A 874 8.87 0.47 28.04
CA ILE A 874 7.88 -0.55 27.69
C ILE A 874 6.51 0.11 27.78
N ALA A 875 5.81 0.28 26.67
CA ALA A 875 4.36 0.30 26.71
C ALA A 875 3.93 -1.03 27.35
N GLY A 876 3.36 -0.96 28.53
CA GLY A 876 3.17 -2.10 29.44
C GLY A 876 2.72 -3.38 28.73
N THR A 877 3.57 -4.40 28.83
CA THR A 877 3.30 -5.84 28.87
C THR A 877 4.65 -6.53 28.91
N VAL A 878 5.00 -7.11 30.07
CA VAL A 878 5.90 -8.27 30.31
C VAL A 878 6.52 -8.11 31.70
N LEU A 879 5.83 -8.59 32.75
CA LEU A 879 6.49 -9.02 34.00
C LEU A 879 5.58 -9.84 34.91
N THR A 880 5.20 -11.05 34.50
CA THR A 880 4.56 -11.99 35.45
C THR A 880 4.90 -13.48 35.26
N PHE A 881 6.09 -13.87 34.81
CA PHE A 881 6.48 -15.31 34.86
C PHE A 881 7.95 -15.62 35.17
N VAL A 882 8.50 -15.06 36.26
CA VAL A 882 9.77 -15.59 36.84
C VAL A 882 9.69 -15.91 38.35
N ARG A 883 8.59 -15.60 39.05
CA ARG A 883 8.51 -15.81 40.51
C ARG A 883 8.14 -17.23 40.98
N LYS A 884 8.09 -18.23 40.09
CA LYS A 884 7.68 -19.60 40.46
C LYS A 884 8.76 -20.68 40.35
N PHE A 885 10.06 -20.39 40.55
CA PHE A 885 11.08 -21.44 40.76
C PHE A 885 12.29 -21.04 41.63
N ARG A 886 12.09 -20.25 42.71
CA ARG A 886 13.09 -20.12 43.79
C ARG A 886 12.45 -20.31 45.16
N LYS A 887 12.07 -21.55 45.45
CA LYS A 887 11.87 -22.02 46.83
C LYS A 887 12.13 -23.51 47.00
N ILE A 888 13.25 -24.00 46.43
CA ILE A 888 13.92 -25.23 46.87
C ILE A 888 15.42 -25.02 46.70
N GLN A 889 16.05 -24.37 47.69
CA GLN A 889 17.37 -24.68 48.27
C GLN A 889 17.92 -23.43 48.98
N LYS A 890 17.97 -23.56 50.31
CA LYS A 890 18.58 -22.71 51.34
C LYS A 890 17.89 -21.39 51.69
#